data_AF-A0A6J2VIL2-F1
#
_entry.id   AF-A0A6J2VIL2-F1
#
_cell.length_a   1.000
_cell.length_b   1.000
_cell.length_c   1.000
_cell.angle_alpha   90.00
_cell.angle_beta   90.00
_cell.angle_gamma   90.00
#
_symmetry.space_group_name_H-M   'P 1'
#
loop_
_entity.id
_entity.type
_entity.pdbx_description
1 polymer ?
#
loop_
_entity_poly.entity_id
_entity_poly.type
_entity_poly.pdbx_seq_one_letter_code
_entity_poly.pdbx_strand_id
1 'polypeptide(L)'
;MAAGGEQQQAHRAGIYKQKNKLHKHGKHRTKGEIGRENKGRVAVVTLTKKQRRELRKMDRRHKANQLRRNKKDSVLTEKRRLGSRDGPPHLVAVISLHAGVDAGAVTRLLRGEGAGGLVHEEQGVSGAKDSFGLVVPRFKQRFIFCRPDTADLHSVLDVAKVADSLVFVLESTEGWDSYGDYCLSCLFAQGLPSFALVCQGISDLAVKKRAESRRVLSRAVEGRFPESRLFPLDTEQDVTLLLRHLGSQKQTRLAFRSRRSHVLGQRVSYVPDAAQNGTGTPGTGLGTLRISGYVRGRPLQVNRLVHIVGHGDFQLSQIDAPADPLPISSGAPHPAKPGKGGDVEMMDGGMDGDGDGEVRVLMTADPSQRESLQAEAEVDPMDGEQTWPTESELQEAEEARKNKRLMKVPKGTSDYQATWIVDDGEEADDQEEPDSCDDDEDDVEDMMEDDAGSGSDSGEEDEEVEEEEEISTTAGGGAEEKYDEGMDEAEESEGLKRYREARADEMFPDEVDTPLDVAARIRFQRYRGLKSFRTSPWDPMENLPLNYSRIFQFQNFERTRRRVLAEASEEEEGAMVGWYVTVHVLGVPPSVVESFQAGKPLVLVSLLPHEQKMSVMNMLVRRHPSTTEPIKSKEELIFQCGFRRFRASPIFSQHTSADKHKMERFLRADAPTVMSVYAPIAFPTTGVLVFKQRENGMQDLVATGSLLNCDPQRVVLKRIVLSGHPFKINRRSAVVRYMFFNRDDILWFKPVELRTKWGRRGHIKEALGTHGHMKCVFDNQLRSQDTVLMNLYKRVYPRWTYDPHVPLALPWVKREEPKAVNDIDME
;
A
#
# COMPACT_ATOMS: atom_id res chain seq x y z
N MET A 1 74.72 -32.40 13.80
CA MET A 1 75.77 -31.66 14.54
C MET A 1 75.11 -30.45 15.18
N ALA A 2 75.36 -30.26 16.48
CA ALA A 2 75.31 -29.04 17.29
C ALA A 2 74.12 -28.07 17.09
N ALA A 3 73.18 -28.02 18.03
CA ALA A 3 73.19 -27.18 19.25
C ALA A 3 72.59 -25.79 18.97
N GLY A 4 71.70 -25.20 19.75
CA GLY A 4 71.27 -25.45 21.13
C GLY A 4 70.89 -24.06 21.69
N GLY A 5 69.68 -23.92 22.24
CA GLY A 5 69.20 -22.64 22.75
C GLY A 5 67.71 -22.65 23.07
N GLU A 6 67.34 -23.41 24.10
CA GLU A 6 66.01 -23.43 24.70
C GLU A 6 65.59 -22.03 25.20
N GLN A 7 64.56 -21.43 24.58
CA GLN A 7 63.78 -20.38 25.22
C GLN A 7 62.50 -21.00 25.78
N GLN A 8 62.54 -21.32 27.08
CA GLN A 8 61.40 -21.72 27.87
C GLN A 8 60.27 -20.69 27.74
N GLN A 9 59.09 -21.15 27.34
CA GLN A 9 57.85 -20.38 27.35
C GLN A 9 57.51 -19.98 28.79
N ALA A 10 57.72 -18.70 29.12
CA ALA A 10 57.28 -18.15 30.39
C ALA A 10 55.75 -18.13 30.44
N HIS A 11 55.16 -19.03 31.25
CA HIS A 11 53.74 -19.02 31.57
C HIS A 11 53.33 -17.66 32.16
N ARG A 12 52.57 -16.86 31.41
CA ARG A 12 51.92 -15.65 31.91
C ARG A 12 50.94 -16.04 33.02
N ALA A 13 51.20 -15.59 34.25
CA ALA A 13 50.32 -15.80 35.38
C ALA A 13 48.94 -15.15 35.15
N GLY A 14 47.87 -15.93 35.31
CA GLY A 14 46.48 -15.48 35.12
C GLY A 14 45.98 -14.47 36.15
N ILE A 15 44.88 -13.80 35.79
CA ILE A 15 44.24 -12.65 36.48
C ILE A 15 43.80 -12.93 37.93
N TYR A 16 43.78 -14.18 38.37
CA TYR A 16 43.36 -14.60 39.72
C TYR A 16 44.50 -14.84 40.72
N LYS A 17 45.75 -14.46 40.39
CA LYS A 17 46.87 -14.57 41.34
C LYS A 17 46.78 -13.47 42.40
N GLN A 18 46.38 -13.86 43.61
CA GLN A 18 46.30 -13.00 44.80
C GLN A 18 47.69 -12.43 45.13
N LYS A 19 47.90 -11.12 44.92
CA LYS A 19 49.10 -10.42 45.39
C LYS A 19 48.95 -10.16 46.89
N ASN A 20 49.66 -10.94 47.71
CA ASN A 20 49.78 -10.64 49.13
C ASN A 20 50.44 -9.27 49.31
N LYS A 21 49.85 -8.41 50.15
CA LYS A 21 50.37 -7.06 50.40
C LYS A 21 51.74 -7.16 51.08
N LEU A 22 52.73 -6.44 50.55
CA LEU A 22 54.00 -6.21 51.25
C LEU A 22 53.72 -5.48 52.56
N HIS A 23 54.25 -6.00 53.68
CA HIS A 23 54.16 -5.34 54.98
C HIS A 23 54.85 -3.98 54.91
N LYS A 24 54.13 -2.90 55.26
CA LYS A 24 54.72 -1.56 55.38
C LYS A 24 55.63 -1.54 56.61
N HIS A 25 56.93 -1.54 56.40
CA HIS A 25 57.92 -1.17 57.42
C HIS A 25 58.31 0.27 57.12
N GLY A 26 57.73 1.22 57.85
CA GLY A 26 57.96 2.64 57.61
C GLY A 26 57.09 3.53 58.51
N LYS A 27 57.73 4.10 59.52
CA LYS A 27 57.33 5.11 60.51
C LYS A 27 55.94 5.77 60.30
N HIS A 28 55.11 5.67 61.35
CA HIS A 28 53.82 6.36 61.47
C HIS A 28 54.00 7.89 61.39
N ARG A 29 53.62 8.51 60.28
CA ARG A 29 53.30 9.96 60.25
C ARG A 29 51.95 10.15 60.93
N THR A 30 51.88 11.06 61.90
CA THR A 30 50.65 11.33 62.65
C THR A 30 49.65 12.14 61.81
N LYS A 31 48.36 11.91 62.01
CA LYS A 31 47.25 12.59 61.28
C LYS A 31 47.36 14.13 61.32
N GLY A 32 47.97 14.69 62.36
CA GLY A 32 48.16 16.13 62.51
C GLY A 32 49.14 16.74 61.51
N GLU A 33 50.15 15.97 61.06
CA GLU A 33 51.17 16.43 60.12
C GLU A 33 50.62 16.48 58.68
N ILE A 34 49.84 15.46 58.29
CA ILE A 34 49.11 15.42 57.01
C ILE A 34 48.05 16.54 56.94
N GLY A 35 47.43 16.87 58.09
CA GLY A 35 46.46 17.94 58.20
C GLY A 35 47.05 19.35 58.03
N ARG A 36 48.33 19.56 58.39
CA ARG A 36 49.02 20.85 58.18
C ARG A 36 49.48 21.03 56.74
N GLU A 37 49.97 19.97 56.11
CA GLU A 37 50.46 20.01 54.73
C GLU A 37 49.34 20.27 53.70
N ASN A 38 48.11 19.82 53.99
CA ASN A 38 46.94 20.01 53.13
C ASN A 38 46.14 21.29 53.40
N LYS A 39 46.41 22.02 54.49
CA LYS A 39 45.76 23.30 54.79
C LYS A 39 46.46 24.45 54.06
N GLY A 40 46.18 24.62 52.77
CA GLY A 40 46.61 25.83 52.05
C GLY A 40 46.75 25.76 50.54
N ARG A 41 46.56 24.61 49.90
CA ARG A 41 46.62 24.50 48.43
C ARG A 41 45.41 23.75 47.89
N VAL A 42 44.33 24.49 47.59
CA VAL A 42 43.30 24.00 46.67
C VAL A 42 43.76 24.34 45.26
N ALA A 43 44.60 23.49 44.66
CA ALA A 43 44.76 23.51 43.22
C ALA A 43 43.45 22.96 42.63
N VAL A 44 42.57 23.87 42.18
CA VAL A 44 41.41 23.52 41.37
C VAL A 44 41.92 23.07 40.00
N VAL A 45 42.38 21.81 39.95
CA VAL A 45 42.56 21.08 38.71
C VAL A 45 41.35 20.16 38.61
N THR A 46 40.22 20.72 38.20
CA THR A 46 39.08 19.93 37.71
C THR A 46 39.48 19.31 36.38
N LEU A 47 40.35 18.29 36.45
CA LEU A 47 40.53 17.32 35.38
C LEU A 47 39.20 16.56 35.27
N THR A 48 38.40 16.89 34.25
CA THR A 48 37.23 16.13 33.78
C THR A 48 37.66 14.79 33.15
N LYS A 49 38.54 14.04 33.82
CA LYS A 49 38.71 12.62 33.52
C LYS A 49 37.47 11.94 34.09
N LYS A 50 36.52 11.56 33.22
CA LYS A 50 35.43 10.63 33.56
C LYS A 50 36.07 9.43 34.27
N GLN A 51 36.02 9.41 35.61
CA GLN A 51 36.43 8.24 36.37
C GLN A 51 35.49 7.11 35.93
N ARG A 52 36.03 6.09 35.25
CA ARG A 52 35.33 4.83 35.05
C ARG A 52 35.08 4.21 36.42
N ARG A 53 34.00 4.63 37.08
CA ARG A 53 33.53 4.00 38.31
C ARG A 53 32.97 2.64 37.93
N GLU A 54 33.71 1.59 38.24
CA GLU A 54 33.16 0.24 38.24
C GLU A 54 32.02 0.18 39.26
N LEU A 55 30.82 -0.15 38.79
CA LEU A 55 29.62 -0.20 39.62
C LEU A 55 29.77 -1.27 40.70
N ARG A 56 29.60 -0.88 41.96
CA ARG A 56 29.65 -1.83 43.08
C ARG A 56 28.50 -2.84 42.93
N LYS A 57 28.62 -4.00 43.61
CA LYS A 57 27.56 -5.02 43.61
C LYS A 57 26.21 -4.44 44.05
N MET A 58 26.22 -3.55 45.05
CA MET A 58 25.03 -2.85 45.53
C MET A 58 24.45 -1.89 44.48
N ASP A 59 25.29 -1.12 43.78
CA ASP A 59 24.85 -0.20 42.72
C ASP A 59 24.23 -0.96 41.54
N ARG A 60 24.80 -2.10 41.17
CA ARG A 60 24.24 -3.01 40.15
C ARG A 60 22.86 -3.53 40.57
N ARG A 61 22.72 -3.97 41.82
CA ARG A 61 21.43 -4.44 42.38
C ARG A 61 20.40 -3.32 42.44
N HIS A 62 20.80 -2.12 42.84
CA HIS A 62 19.93 -0.94 42.90
C HIS A 62 19.45 -0.54 41.51
N LYS A 63 20.36 -0.45 40.53
CA LYS A 63 20.00 -0.20 39.12
C LYS A 63 19.04 -1.25 38.59
N ALA A 64 19.27 -2.53 38.88
CA ALA A 64 18.35 -3.61 38.49
C ALA A 64 16.96 -3.46 39.14
N ASN A 65 16.90 -3.08 40.42
CA ASN A 65 15.63 -2.82 41.11
C ASN A 65 14.90 -1.60 40.54
N GLN A 66 15.61 -0.51 40.23
CA GLN A 66 15.04 0.67 39.57
C GLN A 66 14.46 0.31 38.20
N LEU A 67 15.23 -0.38 37.35
CA LEU A 67 14.75 -0.83 36.05
C LEU A 67 13.54 -1.76 36.17
N ARG A 68 13.54 -2.67 37.17
CA ARG A 68 12.40 -3.55 37.43
C ARG A 68 11.17 -2.78 37.88
N ARG A 69 11.32 -1.79 38.76
CA ARG A 69 10.21 -0.94 39.21
C ARG A 69 9.63 -0.15 38.04
N ASN A 70 10.47 0.54 37.27
CA ASN A 70 10.03 1.31 36.10
C ASN A 70 9.29 0.43 35.07
N LYS A 71 9.80 -0.77 34.79
CA LYS A 71 9.12 -1.74 33.89
C LYS A 71 7.80 -2.27 34.47
N LYS A 72 7.73 -2.48 35.79
CA LYS A 72 6.47 -2.88 36.45
C LYS A 72 5.44 -1.77 36.37
N ASP A 73 5.85 -0.54 36.67
CA ASP A 73 4.98 0.63 36.64
C ASP A 73 4.48 0.89 35.21
N SER A 74 5.35 0.78 34.19
CA SER A 74 4.94 0.87 32.80
C SER A 74 3.91 -0.20 32.44
N VAL A 75 4.17 -1.48 32.72
CA VAL A 75 3.21 -2.57 32.43
C VAL A 75 1.88 -2.39 33.19
N LEU A 76 1.91 -1.89 34.43
CA LEU A 76 0.70 -1.61 35.21
C LEU A 76 -0.11 -0.47 34.60
N THR A 77 0.54 0.63 34.18
CA THR A 77 -0.16 1.73 33.48
C THR A 77 -0.81 1.24 32.19
N GLU A 78 -0.14 0.36 31.44
CA GLU A 78 -0.72 -0.22 30.22
C GLU A 78 -1.93 -1.10 30.50
N LYS A 79 -1.88 -1.93 31.56
CA LYS A 79 -3.01 -2.77 31.96
C LYS A 79 -4.21 -1.97 32.48
N ARG A 80 -3.96 -0.83 33.16
CA ARG A 80 -5.04 0.04 33.68
C ARG A 80 -5.78 0.78 32.56
N ARG A 81 -5.13 1.04 31.43
CA ARG A 81 -5.73 1.72 30.28
C ARG A 81 -6.88 0.95 29.62
N LEU A 82 -7.07 -0.33 29.89
CA LEU A 82 -8.06 -1.17 29.19
C LEU A 82 -8.95 -1.93 30.16
N GLY A 83 -10.26 -1.85 29.96
CA GLY A 83 -11.26 -2.58 30.74
C GLY A 83 -11.39 -2.16 32.21
N SER A 84 -10.63 -1.17 32.68
CA SER A 84 -10.74 -0.64 34.04
C SER A 84 -11.84 0.41 34.16
N ARG A 85 -11.97 1.05 35.34
CA ARG A 85 -12.97 2.10 35.61
C ARG A 85 -12.80 3.30 34.68
N ASP A 86 -11.55 3.72 34.47
CA ASP A 86 -11.24 4.93 33.70
C ASP A 86 -10.89 4.62 32.23
N GLY A 87 -10.58 3.35 31.90
CA GLY A 87 -10.23 2.92 30.55
C GLY A 87 -11.44 2.38 29.77
N PRO A 88 -11.45 2.44 28.42
CA PRO A 88 -12.59 1.97 27.63
C PRO A 88 -12.84 0.47 27.85
N PRO A 89 -14.09 -0.01 27.64
CA PRO A 89 -14.39 -1.43 27.72
C PRO A 89 -13.54 -2.27 26.76
N HIS A 90 -13.20 -3.50 27.13
CA HIS A 90 -12.43 -4.41 26.29
C HIS A 90 -13.27 -4.87 25.10
N LEU A 91 -12.93 -4.42 23.89
CA LEU A 91 -13.68 -4.76 22.69
C LEU A 91 -13.22 -6.12 22.14
N VAL A 92 -14.13 -7.09 22.16
CA VAL A 92 -13.89 -8.46 21.70
C VAL A 92 -14.77 -8.76 20.50
N ALA A 93 -14.14 -9.09 19.36
CA ALA A 93 -14.87 -9.54 18.18
C ALA A 93 -14.86 -11.06 18.10
N VAL A 94 -16.03 -11.68 17.93
CA VAL A 94 -16.17 -13.14 17.79
C VAL A 94 -16.36 -13.48 16.32
N ILE A 95 -15.41 -14.21 15.73
CA ILE A 95 -15.39 -14.56 14.31
C ILE A 95 -15.45 -16.08 14.17
N SER A 96 -16.47 -16.61 13.49
CA SER A 96 -16.53 -18.02 13.10
C SER A 96 -15.72 -18.24 11.82
N LEU A 97 -14.87 -19.27 11.82
CA LEU A 97 -14.00 -19.61 10.70
C LEU A 97 -14.51 -20.79 9.86
N HIS A 98 -15.63 -21.37 10.25
CA HIS A 98 -16.23 -22.54 9.60
C HIS A 98 -17.74 -22.37 9.49
N ALA A 99 -18.34 -22.83 8.39
CA ALA A 99 -19.78 -22.71 8.14
C ALA A 99 -20.63 -23.52 9.14
N GLY A 100 -20.12 -24.67 9.60
CA GLY A 100 -20.78 -25.51 10.59
C GLY A 100 -20.75 -24.99 12.05
N VAL A 101 -20.14 -23.83 12.29
CA VAL A 101 -19.92 -23.27 13.64
C VAL A 101 -20.71 -21.97 13.80
N ASP A 102 -21.62 -21.94 14.78
CA ASP A 102 -22.42 -20.74 15.07
C ASP A 102 -21.78 -19.88 16.17
N ALA A 103 -21.30 -18.69 15.80
CA ALA A 103 -20.86 -17.67 16.75
C ALA A 103 -21.99 -17.21 17.70
N GLY A 104 -23.26 -17.46 17.35
CA GLY A 104 -24.47 -17.16 18.12
C GLY A 104 -24.59 -18.06 19.34
N ALA A 105 -24.15 -19.31 19.24
CA ALA A 105 -24.02 -20.21 20.39
C ALA A 105 -22.97 -19.71 21.39
N VAL A 106 -21.82 -19.22 20.91
CA VAL A 106 -20.77 -18.64 21.78
C VAL A 106 -21.27 -17.40 22.51
N THR A 107 -21.92 -16.49 21.79
CA THR A 107 -22.45 -15.26 22.39
C THR A 107 -23.57 -15.54 23.38
N ARG A 108 -24.46 -16.51 23.11
CA ARG A 108 -25.47 -16.98 24.09
C ARG A 108 -24.83 -17.55 25.36
N LEU A 109 -23.79 -18.38 25.24
CA LEU A 109 -23.06 -18.91 26.39
C LEU A 109 -22.36 -17.79 27.20
N LEU A 110 -21.87 -16.75 26.53
CA LEU A 110 -21.29 -15.56 27.18
C LEU A 110 -22.35 -14.70 27.90
N ARG A 111 -23.63 -14.78 27.50
CA ARG A 111 -24.76 -14.10 28.17
C ARG A 111 -25.26 -14.85 29.41
N GLY A 112 -24.89 -16.12 29.60
CA GLY A 112 -25.37 -16.92 30.73
C GLY A 112 -24.98 -16.34 32.10
N GLU A 113 -25.91 -16.39 33.06
CA GLU A 113 -25.74 -15.85 34.43
C GLU A 113 -24.55 -16.50 35.19
N GLY A 114 -24.15 -17.71 34.81
CA GLY A 114 -23.02 -18.44 35.41
C GLY A 114 -21.66 -17.75 35.29
N ALA A 115 -21.50 -16.77 34.39
CA ALA A 115 -20.28 -15.96 34.28
C ALA A 115 -20.12 -14.92 35.41
N GLY A 116 -21.15 -14.71 36.24
CA GLY A 116 -21.12 -13.82 37.41
C GLY A 116 -20.95 -12.33 37.08
N GLY A 117 -21.41 -11.90 35.90
CA GLY A 117 -21.38 -10.52 35.42
C GLY A 117 -22.79 -9.97 35.14
N LEU A 118 -22.91 -8.64 35.15
CA LEU A 118 -24.12 -7.92 34.71
C LEU A 118 -24.05 -7.80 33.18
N VAL A 119 -25.04 -8.36 32.50
CA VAL A 119 -25.19 -8.29 31.04
C VAL A 119 -26.12 -7.12 30.70
N HIS A 120 -25.69 -6.22 29.82
CA HIS A 120 -26.48 -5.10 29.32
C HIS A 120 -26.70 -5.28 27.80
N GLU A 121 -27.91 -5.68 27.40
CA GLU A 121 -28.25 -5.94 25.99
C GLU A 121 -28.52 -4.67 25.17
N GLU A 122 -29.16 -3.64 25.76
CA GLU A 122 -29.54 -2.39 25.06
C GLU A 122 -28.37 -1.42 24.76
N GLN A 123 -27.14 -1.83 25.08
CA GLN A 123 -25.96 -0.95 25.13
C GLN A 123 -24.77 -1.46 24.30
N GLY A 124 -25.02 -2.44 23.42
CA GLY A 124 -24.08 -2.87 22.40
C GLY A 124 -23.85 -1.81 21.30
N VAL A 125 -23.45 -2.28 20.12
CA VAL A 125 -23.47 -1.53 18.87
C VAL A 125 -24.89 -1.62 18.29
N SER A 126 -25.64 -0.52 18.35
CA SER A 126 -26.95 -0.40 17.72
C SER A 126 -26.86 -0.80 16.23
N GLY A 127 -27.80 -1.59 15.72
CA GLY A 127 -27.77 -2.12 14.35
C GLY A 127 -27.04 -3.47 14.19
N ALA A 128 -26.07 -3.82 15.03
CA ALA A 128 -25.44 -5.15 14.98
C ALA A 128 -26.31 -6.19 15.73
N LYS A 129 -26.77 -7.23 15.01
CA LYS A 129 -27.76 -8.22 15.49
C LYS A 129 -27.44 -8.92 16.83
N ASP A 130 -26.16 -9.01 17.22
CA ASP A 130 -25.70 -9.73 18.43
C ASP A 130 -24.54 -9.02 19.16
N SER A 131 -24.66 -7.72 19.43
CA SER A 131 -23.66 -7.00 20.24
C SER A 131 -24.19 -6.67 21.63
N PHE A 132 -23.36 -6.84 22.67
CA PHE A 132 -23.76 -6.60 24.06
C PHE A 132 -22.59 -6.14 24.93
N GLY A 133 -22.92 -5.41 25.99
CA GLY A 133 -21.99 -5.03 27.05
C GLY A 133 -22.00 -6.06 28.17
N LEU A 134 -20.83 -6.47 28.65
CA LEU A 134 -20.68 -7.35 29.80
C LEU A 134 -19.77 -6.67 30.83
N VAL A 135 -20.31 -6.42 32.02
CA VAL A 135 -19.54 -5.92 33.16
C VAL A 135 -19.35 -7.07 34.13
N VAL A 136 -18.09 -7.39 34.44
CA VAL A 136 -17.76 -8.45 35.41
C VAL A 136 -17.13 -7.81 36.65
N PRO A 137 -17.92 -7.51 37.71
CA PRO A 137 -17.42 -6.88 38.93
C PRO A 137 -16.34 -7.72 39.62
N ARG A 138 -16.44 -9.06 39.54
CA ARG A 138 -15.46 -10.00 40.12
C ARG A 138 -14.04 -9.80 39.57
N PHE A 139 -13.93 -9.55 38.26
CA PHE A 139 -12.65 -9.28 37.60
C PHE A 139 -12.32 -7.78 37.55
N LYS A 140 -13.26 -6.91 37.95
CA LYS A 140 -13.20 -5.45 37.80
C LYS A 140 -12.93 -5.04 36.35
N GLN A 141 -13.58 -5.75 35.42
CA GLN A 141 -13.38 -5.58 33.99
C GLN A 141 -14.69 -5.39 33.23
N ARG A 142 -14.63 -4.54 32.21
CA ARG A 142 -15.71 -4.30 31.24
C ARG A 142 -15.35 -4.90 29.90
N PHE A 143 -16.32 -5.52 29.25
CA PHE A 143 -16.20 -6.09 27.92
C PHE A 143 -17.35 -5.57 27.04
N ILE A 144 -17.05 -5.37 25.76
CA ILE A 144 -18.05 -5.22 24.70
C ILE A 144 -17.79 -6.36 23.72
N PHE A 145 -18.79 -7.21 23.52
CA PHE A 145 -18.74 -8.26 22.52
C PHE A 145 -19.44 -7.78 21.26
N CYS A 146 -18.78 -7.96 20.12
CA CYS A 146 -19.33 -7.67 18.80
C CYS A 146 -19.23 -8.93 17.94
N ARG A 147 -20.35 -9.33 17.34
CA ARG A 147 -20.38 -10.32 16.28
C ARG A 147 -20.45 -9.59 14.93
N PRO A 148 -19.36 -9.50 14.16
CA PRO A 148 -19.44 -9.08 12.77
C PRO A 148 -20.21 -10.14 11.97
N ASP A 149 -20.92 -9.71 10.94
CA ASP A 149 -21.47 -10.64 9.95
C ASP A 149 -20.30 -11.26 9.18
N THR A 150 -20.19 -12.60 9.25
CA THR A 150 -19.14 -13.32 8.55
C THR A 150 -19.37 -13.34 7.05
N ALA A 151 -20.58 -13.05 6.57
CA ALA A 151 -20.87 -12.97 5.14
C ALA A 151 -20.22 -11.75 4.48
N ASP A 152 -20.01 -10.66 5.22
CA ASP A 152 -19.39 -9.43 4.73
C ASP A 152 -17.95 -9.28 5.23
N LEU A 153 -17.00 -9.51 4.31
CA LEU A 153 -15.58 -9.35 4.58
C LEU A 153 -15.24 -7.94 5.10
N HIS A 154 -15.86 -6.89 4.56
CA HIS A 154 -15.54 -5.51 4.94
C HIS A 154 -15.89 -5.25 6.40
N SER A 155 -17.04 -5.73 6.84
CA SER A 155 -17.48 -5.63 8.25
C SER A 155 -16.54 -6.38 9.19
N VAL A 156 -16.09 -7.59 8.82
CA VAL A 156 -15.10 -8.37 9.60
C VAL A 156 -13.78 -7.61 9.71
N LEU A 157 -13.27 -7.09 8.59
CA LEU A 157 -12.00 -6.36 8.57
C LEU A 157 -12.09 -5.06 9.36
N ASP A 158 -13.18 -4.31 9.24
CA ASP A 158 -13.37 -3.03 9.92
C ASP A 158 -13.50 -3.18 11.43
N VAL A 159 -14.25 -4.18 11.92
CA VAL A 159 -14.30 -4.50 13.36
C VAL A 159 -12.93 -4.98 13.84
N ALA A 160 -12.24 -5.82 13.07
CA ALA A 160 -10.94 -6.34 13.45
C ALA A 160 -9.84 -5.27 13.55
N LYS A 161 -9.94 -4.15 12.80
CA LYS A 161 -9.01 -3.01 12.94
C LYS A 161 -9.11 -2.35 14.30
N VAL A 162 -10.32 -2.32 14.87
CA VAL A 162 -10.64 -1.60 16.11
C VAL A 162 -10.63 -2.51 17.34
N ALA A 163 -10.98 -3.79 17.19
CA ALA A 163 -11.05 -4.76 18.27
C ALA A 163 -9.72 -4.89 19.04
N ASP A 164 -9.79 -4.92 20.36
CA ASP A 164 -8.62 -5.17 21.21
C ASP A 164 -8.29 -6.66 21.25
N SER A 165 -9.30 -7.52 21.23
CA SER A 165 -9.10 -8.96 21.06
C SER A 165 -10.04 -9.61 20.05
N LEU A 166 -9.52 -10.61 19.33
CA LEU A 166 -10.28 -11.45 18.41
C LEU A 166 -10.46 -12.84 19.01
N VAL A 167 -11.69 -13.36 19.00
CA VAL A 167 -12.00 -14.73 19.38
C VAL A 167 -12.35 -15.48 18.10
N PHE A 168 -11.46 -16.38 17.70
CA PHE A 168 -11.67 -17.24 16.54
C PHE A 168 -12.35 -18.53 16.99
N VAL A 169 -13.53 -18.79 16.43
CA VAL A 169 -14.31 -20.00 16.70
C VAL A 169 -14.00 -21.02 15.61
N LEU A 170 -13.45 -22.15 16.04
CA LEU A 170 -13.00 -23.27 15.25
C LEU A 170 -13.93 -24.45 15.43
N GLU A 171 -14.06 -25.24 14.37
CA GLU A 171 -14.72 -26.54 14.42
C GLU A 171 -13.81 -27.59 15.07
N SER A 172 -14.38 -28.68 15.58
CA SER A 172 -13.65 -29.73 16.31
C SER A 172 -12.84 -30.68 15.42
N THR A 173 -13.18 -30.80 14.14
CA THR A 173 -12.61 -31.80 13.21
C THR A 173 -11.69 -31.17 12.18
N GLU A 174 -12.21 -30.23 11.39
CA GLU A 174 -11.47 -29.59 10.30
C GLU A 174 -10.75 -28.31 10.77
N GLY A 175 -11.32 -27.64 11.79
CA GLY A 175 -10.80 -26.40 12.35
C GLY A 175 -11.38 -25.17 11.63
N TRP A 176 -10.99 -24.93 10.38
CA TRP A 176 -11.48 -23.81 9.57
C TRP A 176 -11.71 -24.23 8.11
N ASP A 177 -12.66 -23.57 7.46
CA ASP A 177 -12.99 -23.77 6.04
C ASP A 177 -12.04 -22.95 5.13
N SER A 178 -12.11 -23.18 3.83
CA SER A 178 -11.56 -22.35 2.76
C SER A 178 -11.91 -20.86 2.90
N TYR A 179 -13.16 -20.51 3.21
CA TYR A 179 -13.56 -19.14 3.50
C TYR A 179 -12.91 -18.61 4.79
N GLY A 180 -12.80 -19.47 5.81
CA GLY A 180 -12.07 -19.16 7.04
C GLY A 180 -10.60 -18.86 6.78
N ASP A 181 -9.95 -19.65 5.92
CA ASP A 181 -8.56 -19.43 5.52
C ASP A 181 -8.37 -18.13 4.74
N TYR A 182 -9.30 -17.80 3.85
CA TYR A 182 -9.35 -16.52 3.14
C TYR A 182 -9.46 -15.33 4.11
N CYS A 183 -10.40 -15.39 5.06
CA CYS A 183 -10.58 -14.36 6.09
C CYS A 183 -9.33 -14.22 6.97
N LEU A 184 -8.75 -15.34 7.41
CA LEU A 184 -7.53 -15.35 8.20
C LEU A 184 -6.37 -14.70 7.44
N SER A 185 -6.20 -15.01 6.16
CA SER A 185 -5.15 -14.43 5.32
C SER A 185 -5.27 -12.91 5.22
N CYS A 186 -6.50 -12.40 5.06
CA CYS A 186 -6.77 -10.96 5.09
C CYS A 186 -6.44 -10.34 6.46
N LEU A 187 -6.86 -10.99 7.56
CA LEU A 187 -6.62 -10.52 8.92
C LEU A 187 -5.13 -10.52 9.31
N PHE A 188 -4.37 -11.54 8.91
CA PHE A 188 -2.92 -11.61 9.12
C PHE A 188 -2.20 -10.45 8.42
N ALA A 189 -2.56 -10.17 7.17
CA ALA A 189 -1.93 -9.13 6.38
C ALA A 189 -2.34 -7.70 6.83
N GLN A 190 -3.56 -7.52 7.33
CA GLN A 190 -3.98 -6.27 7.98
C GLN A 190 -3.24 -6.03 9.30
N GLY A 191 -2.91 -7.11 10.01
CA GLY A 191 -2.28 -7.13 11.32
C GLY A 191 -3.28 -7.53 12.41
N LEU A 192 -3.01 -8.65 13.06
CA LEU A 192 -3.87 -9.19 14.11
C LEU A 192 -3.71 -8.46 15.45
N PRO A 193 -4.82 -8.02 16.09
CA PRO A 193 -4.89 -7.77 17.52
C PRO A 193 -4.59 -9.04 18.33
N SER A 194 -4.69 -8.95 19.66
CA SER A 194 -4.55 -10.12 20.51
C SER A 194 -5.66 -11.12 20.20
N PHE A 195 -5.33 -12.38 19.95
CA PHE A 195 -6.33 -13.38 19.59
C PHE A 195 -6.43 -14.48 20.65
N ALA A 196 -7.59 -15.13 20.70
CA ALA A 196 -7.85 -16.35 21.46
C ALA A 196 -8.56 -17.34 20.55
N LEU A 197 -8.17 -18.62 20.63
CA LEU A 197 -8.75 -19.69 19.82
C LEU A 197 -9.72 -20.50 20.66
N VAL A 198 -10.91 -20.69 20.10
CA VAL A 198 -12.02 -21.35 20.74
C VAL A 198 -12.45 -22.51 19.87
N CYS A 199 -12.71 -23.68 20.47
CA CYS A 199 -13.32 -24.80 19.77
C CYS A 199 -14.72 -25.09 20.30
N GLN A 200 -15.63 -25.32 19.38
CA GLN A 200 -16.97 -25.85 19.65
C GLN A 200 -17.10 -27.30 19.16
N GLY A 201 -18.02 -28.05 19.74
CA GLY A 201 -18.34 -29.42 19.32
C GLY A 201 -17.41 -30.50 19.86
N ILE A 202 -16.51 -30.17 20.80
CA ILE A 202 -15.66 -31.18 21.45
C ILE A 202 -16.50 -32.07 22.37
N SER A 203 -17.53 -31.53 23.01
CA SER A 203 -18.41 -32.31 23.89
C SER A 203 -19.34 -33.26 23.15
N ASP A 204 -19.73 -32.94 21.91
CA ASP A 204 -20.59 -33.78 21.08
C ASP A 204 -19.87 -35.05 20.57
N LEU A 205 -18.53 -35.00 20.51
CA LEU A 205 -17.71 -36.15 20.15
C LEU A 205 -17.64 -37.18 21.29
N ALA A 206 -17.54 -38.46 20.91
CA ALA A 206 -17.33 -39.55 21.87
C ALA A 206 -16.04 -39.35 22.68
N VAL A 207 -16.07 -39.64 24.00
CA VAL A 207 -14.98 -39.38 24.97
C VAL A 207 -13.60 -39.84 24.47
N LYS A 208 -13.53 -40.98 23.79
CA LYS A 208 -12.27 -41.53 23.22
C LYS A 208 -11.69 -40.65 22.10
N LYS A 209 -12.54 -40.06 21.25
CA LYS A 209 -12.13 -39.22 20.11
C LYS A 209 -11.79 -37.78 20.51
N ARG A 210 -12.31 -37.27 21.64
CA ARG A 210 -12.07 -35.89 22.10
C ARG A 210 -10.58 -35.54 22.26
N ALA A 211 -9.80 -36.46 22.82
CA ALA A 211 -8.37 -36.24 23.02
C ALA A 211 -7.58 -36.26 21.71
N GLU A 212 -8.02 -37.08 20.75
CA GLU A 212 -7.42 -37.18 19.43
C GLU A 212 -7.73 -35.94 18.59
N SER A 213 -9.00 -35.53 18.47
CA SER A 213 -9.41 -34.33 17.76
C SER A 213 -8.70 -33.08 18.29
N ARG A 214 -8.55 -32.93 19.61
CA ARG A 214 -7.81 -31.81 20.20
C ARG A 214 -6.33 -31.80 19.79
N ARG A 215 -5.70 -32.97 19.67
CA ARG A 215 -4.30 -33.08 19.20
C ARG A 215 -4.19 -32.76 17.72
N VAL A 216 -5.12 -33.22 16.90
CA VAL A 216 -5.18 -32.92 15.47
C VAL A 216 -5.35 -31.43 15.24
N LEU A 217 -6.34 -30.81 15.89
CA LEU A 217 -6.56 -29.37 15.85
C LEU A 217 -5.35 -28.57 16.34
N SER A 218 -4.72 -28.99 17.44
CA SER A 218 -3.53 -28.30 17.95
C SER A 218 -2.40 -28.31 16.94
N ARG A 219 -2.21 -29.40 16.17
CA ARG A 219 -1.20 -29.47 15.09
C ARG A 219 -1.58 -28.59 13.91
N ALA A 220 -2.86 -28.59 13.51
CA ALA A 220 -3.33 -27.74 12.41
C ALA A 220 -3.15 -26.25 12.75
N VAL A 221 -3.53 -25.86 13.96
CA VAL A 221 -3.39 -24.51 14.50
C VAL A 221 -1.93 -24.09 14.58
N GLU A 222 -1.02 -24.96 15.01
CA GLU A 222 0.40 -24.63 15.18
C GLU A 222 1.07 -24.14 13.88
N GLY A 223 0.59 -24.61 12.72
CA GLY A 223 1.06 -24.15 11.41
C GLY A 223 0.75 -22.69 11.10
N ARG A 224 -0.34 -22.12 11.64
CA ARG A 224 -0.76 -20.72 11.39
C ARG A 224 -0.62 -19.81 12.62
N PHE A 225 -0.79 -20.37 13.81
CA PHE A 225 -0.74 -19.68 15.10
C PHE A 225 0.29 -20.34 16.02
N PRO A 226 1.54 -19.88 16.01
CA PRO A 226 2.58 -20.44 16.88
C PRO A 226 2.23 -20.22 18.36
N GLU A 227 2.44 -21.25 19.18
CA GLU A 227 2.31 -21.24 20.65
C GLU A 227 0.93 -20.80 21.21
N SER A 228 -0.14 -20.93 20.42
CA SER A 228 -1.49 -20.53 20.83
C SER A 228 -2.18 -21.59 21.71
N ARG A 229 -2.99 -21.14 22.68
CA ARG A 229 -3.79 -22.02 23.55
C ARG A 229 -5.21 -22.15 23.01
N LEU A 230 -5.69 -23.38 22.96
CA LEU A 230 -7.05 -23.74 22.54
C LEU A 230 -7.99 -23.83 23.74
N PHE A 231 -9.12 -23.11 23.70
CA PHE A 231 -10.16 -23.16 24.73
C PHE A 231 -11.38 -23.96 24.24
N PRO A 232 -11.75 -25.09 24.88
CA PRO A 232 -13.04 -25.73 24.62
C PRO A 232 -14.15 -24.84 25.18
N LEU A 233 -15.19 -24.53 24.42
CA LEU A 233 -16.33 -23.70 24.88
C LEU A 233 -17.61 -24.52 24.86
N ASP A 234 -17.72 -25.42 25.84
CA ASP A 234 -18.93 -26.24 26.02
C ASP A 234 -19.57 -25.99 27.40
N THR A 235 -18.82 -25.47 28.37
CA THR A 235 -19.30 -25.24 29.76
C THR A 235 -19.15 -23.78 30.21
N GLU A 236 -19.99 -23.34 31.15
CA GLU A 236 -19.91 -22.00 31.75
C GLU A 236 -18.60 -21.74 32.52
N GLN A 237 -17.98 -22.80 33.05
CA GLN A 237 -16.68 -22.70 33.70
C GLN A 237 -15.59 -22.35 32.69
N ASP A 238 -15.65 -22.93 31.49
CA ASP A 238 -14.73 -22.62 30.40
C ASP A 238 -14.92 -21.19 29.90
N VAL A 239 -16.16 -20.69 29.85
CA VAL A 239 -16.47 -19.27 29.58
C VAL A 239 -15.76 -18.36 30.59
N THR A 240 -15.84 -18.69 31.88
CA THR A 240 -15.17 -17.92 32.93
C THR A 240 -13.64 -17.95 32.77
N LEU A 241 -13.08 -19.09 32.36
CA LEU A 241 -11.65 -19.23 32.06
C LEU A 241 -11.24 -18.39 30.84
N LEU A 242 -12.07 -18.35 29.79
CA LEU A 242 -11.86 -17.51 28.61
C LEU A 242 -11.92 -16.02 28.96
N LEU A 243 -12.95 -15.58 29.69
CA LEU A 243 -13.08 -14.18 30.14
C LEU A 243 -11.86 -13.74 30.98
N ARG A 244 -11.41 -14.61 31.89
CA ARG A 244 -10.18 -14.38 32.66
C ARG A 244 -8.95 -14.32 31.74
N HIS A 245 -8.89 -15.14 30.71
CA HIS A 245 -7.79 -15.10 29.74
C HIS A 245 -7.80 -13.77 28.98
N LEU A 246 -8.91 -13.40 28.35
CA LEU A 246 -9.07 -12.15 27.60
C LEU A 246 -8.72 -10.92 28.46
N GLY A 247 -9.18 -10.90 29.70
CA GLY A 247 -8.91 -9.84 30.64
C GLY A 247 -7.45 -9.72 31.10
N SER A 248 -6.72 -10.83 31.18
CA SER A 248 -5.33 -10.86 31.67
C SER A 248 -4.28 -10.94 30.56
N GLN A 249 -4.72 -11.15 29.32
CA GLN A 249 -3.89 -11.32 28.13
C GLN A 249 -3.03 -10.07 27.87
N LYS A 250 -1.79 -10.32 27.41
CA LYS A 250 -0.93 -9.25 26.90
C LYS A 250 -1.50 -8.76 25.58
N GLN A 251 -1.76 -7.46 25.51
CA GLN A 251 -2.32 -6.83 24.31
C GLN A 251 -1.23 -6.59 23.25
N THR A 252 -1.46 -7.01 22.01
CA THR A 252 -0.63 -6.62 20.87
C THR A 252 -1.02 -5.22 20.42
N ARG A 253 -0.02 -4.36 20.20
CA ARG A 253 -0.25 -2.98 19.76
C ARG A 253 -0.06 -2.88 18.26
N LEU A 254 -1.17 -2.68 17.55
CA LEU A 254 -1.13 -2.29 16.15
C LEU A 254 -0.64 -0.85 16.05
N ALA A 255 0.48 -0.66 15.35
CA ALA A 255 1.15 0.64 15.28
C ALA A 255 0.28 1.72 14.62
N PHE A 256 -0.47 1.38 13.56
CA PHE A 256 -1.34 2.33 12.87
C PHE A 256 -2.56 2.74 13.73
N ARG A 257 -3.09 1.82 14.54
CA ARG A 257 -4.20 2.07 15.48
C ARG A 257 -3.76 2.90 16.68
N SER A 258 -2.58 2.61 17.24
CA SER A 258 -2.10 3.27 18.47
C SER A 258 -1.67 4.73 18.24
N ARG A 259 -1.47 5.13 16.99
CA ARG A 259 -1.03 6.48 16.60
C ARG A 259 -2.19 7.43 16.28
N ARG A 260 -3.41 6.89 16.08
CA ARG A 260 -4.61 7.65 15.71
C ARG A 260 -5.69 7.46 16.77
N SER A 261 -6.51 8.47 17.00
CA SER A 261 -7.73 8.29 17.78
C SER A 261 -8.79 7.66 16.91
N HIS A 262 -9.57 6.75 17.49
CA HIS A 262 -10.64 6.06 16.78
C HIS A 262 -11.78 5.72 17.74
N VAL A 263 -12.99 5.67 17.20
CA VAL A 263 -14.25 5.43 17.91
C VAL A 263 -15.04 4.41 17.12
N LEU A 264 -15.58 3.41 17.81
CA LEU A 264 -16.60 2.52 17.26
C LEU A 264 -17.96 3.11 17.59
N GLY A 265 -18.78 3.41 16.58
CA GLY A 265 -20.12 3.96 16.77
C GLY A 265 -21.03 2.94 17.44
N GLN A 266 -21.42 3.19 18.69
CA GLN A 266 -22.38 2.35 19.41
C GLN A 266 -23.81 2.83 19.22
N ARG A 267 -24.03 4.14 19.24
CA ARG A 267 -25.32 4.75 18.94
C ARG A 267 -25.11 5.82 17.89
N VAL A 268 -25.89 5.75 16.83
CA VAL A 268 -25.82 6.70 15.72
C VAL A 268 -27.19 7.33 15.57
N SER A 269 -27.23 8.65 15.58
CA SER A 269 -28.43 9.43 15.26
C SER A 269 -28.10 10.44 14.18
N TYR A 270 -29.04 10.69 13.29
CA TYR A 270 -28.87 11.58 12.15
C TYR A 270 -29.85 12.73 12.25
N VAL A 271 -29.33 13.95 12.18
CA VAL A 271 -30.12 15.17 12.13
C VAL A 271 -29.94 15.74 10.73
N PRO A 272 -30.97 15.70 9.87
CA PRO A 272 -30.87 16.33 8.56
C PRO A 272 -30.66 17.83 8.75
N ASP A 273 -29.76 18.43 7.97
CA ASP A 273 -29.60 19.88 8.02
C ASP A 273 -30.87 20.49 7.43
N ALA A 274 -31.53 21.37 8.19
CA ALA A 274 -32.70 22.08 7.69
C ALA A 274 -32.29 22.83 6.42
N ALA A 275 -33.03 22.62 5.33
CA ALA A 275 -32.82 23.35 4.08
C ALA A 275 -32.64 24.84 4.40
N GLN A 276 -31.45 25.38 4.15
CA GLN A 276 -31.24 26.82 4.29
C GLN A 276 -32.22 27.51 3.34
N ASN A 277 -33.24 28.13 3.93
CA ASN A 277 -34.18 28.97 3.24
C ASN A 277 -33.41 30.07 2.48
N GLY A 278 -33.47 30.08 1.15
CA GLY A 278 -33.36 31.32 0.38
C GLY A 278 -32.28 31.46 -0.68
N THR A 279 -31.39 30.50 -0.93
CA THR A 279 -30.46 30.57 -2.08
C THR A 279 -30.57 29.30 -2.91
N GLY A 280 -30.88 29.46 -4.20
CA GLY A 280 -31.31 28.42 -5.16
C GLY A 280 -30.31 27.32 -5.53
N THR A 281 -29.54 26.81 -4.57
CA THR A 281 -28.82 25.54 -4.67
C THR A 281 -29.75 24.39 -4.29
N PRO A 282 -29.85 23.31 -5.10
CA PRO A 282 -30.66 22.15 -4.74
C PRO A 282 -30.18 21.58 -3.41
N GLY A 283 -31.12 21.37 -2.47
CA GLY A 283 -30.81 20.88 -1.13
C GLY A 283 -29.96 19.62 -1.23
N THR A 284 -28.73 19.68 -0.73
CA THR A 284 -27.70 18.65 -0.95
C THR A 284 -28.00 17.31 -0.26
N GLY A 285 -29.12 17.20 0.46
CA GLY A 285 -29.51 15.97 1.18
C GLY A 285 -28.51 15.56 2.26
N LEU A 286 -27.59 16.46 2.63
CA LEU A 286 -26.57 16.22 3.65
C LEU A 286 -27.11 16.61 5.03
N GLY A 287 -26.52 16.03 6.07
CA GLY A 287 -26.92 16.32 7.44
C GLY A 287 -25.80 16.10 8.43
N THR A 288 -26.11 16.38 9.69
CA THR A 288 -25.20 16.24 10.80
C THR A 288 -25.39 14.86 11.46
N LEU A 289 -24.32 14.06 11.45
CA LEU A 289 -24.30 12.73 12.05
C LEU A 289 -23.76 12.80 13.49
N ARG A 290 -24.53 12.28 14.45
CA ARG A 290 -24.15 12.16 15.86
C ARG A 290 -23.77 10.72 16.17
N ILE A 291 -22.47 10.49 16.39
CA ILE A 291 -21.92 9.17 16.68
C ILE A 291 -21.49 9.12 18.14
N SER A 292 -22.09 8.23 18.93
CA SER A 292 -21.73 8.02 20.33
C SER A 292 -20.90 6.74 20.51
N GLY A 293 -19.77 6.84 21.20
CA GLY A 293 -18.87 5.71 21.44
C GLY A 293 -17.68 6.06 22.33
N TYR A 294 -16.87 5.06 22.66
CA TYR A 294 -15.67 5.25 23.49
C TYR A 294 -14.46 5.67 22.66
N VAL A 295 -13.74 6.69 23.11
CA VAL A 295 -12.47 7.11 22.51
C VAL A 295 -11.37 6.10 22.79
N ARG A 296 -10.71 5.61 21.74
CA ARG A 296 -9.58 4.67 21.80
C ARG A 296 -8.34 5.23 21.07
N GLY A 297 -7.17 4.75 21.46
CA GLY A 297 -5.89 5.11 20.85
C GLY A 297 -5.26 6.36 21.47
N ARG A 298 -5.55 7.52 20.89
CA ARG A 298 -5.07 8.85 21.33
C ARG A 298 -6.25 9.75 21.72
N PRO A 299 -6.00 10.87 22.41
CA PRO A 299 -7.03 11.87 22.65
C PRO A 299 -7.66 12.35 21.33
N LEU A 300 -8.96 12.58 21.33
CA LEU A 300 -9.71 13.05 20.16
C LEU A 300 -9.80 14.58 20.19
N GLN A 301 -9.46 15.23 19.07
CA GLN A 301 -9.47 16.68 18.90
C GLN A 301 -10.50 17.08 17.85
N VAL A 302 -11.23 18.17 18.08
CA VAL A 302 -12.31 18.63 17.19
C VAL A 302 -11.77 19.26 15.90
N ASN A 303 -10.61 19.94 15.96
CA ASN A 303 -10.07 20.69 14.83
C ASN A 303 -9.50 19.78 13.71
N ARG A 304 -9.24 18.51 14.02
CA ARG A 304 -8.75 17.51 13.06
C ARG A 304 -9.88 16.95 12.22
N LEU A 305 -9.54 16.55 11.01
CA LEU A 305 -10.44 15.80 10.14
C LEU A 305 -10.67 14.40 10.68
N VAL A 306 -11.80 13.84 10.26
CA VAL A 306 -12.23 12.51 10.62
C VAL A 306 -12.54 11.72 9.36
N HIS A 307 -12.07 10.49 9.31
CA HIS A 307 -12.40 9.52 8.29
C HIS A 307 -13.44 8.54 8.81
N ILE A 308 -14.56 8.42 8.11
CA ILE A 308 -15.52 7.33 8.29
C ILE A 308 -15.15 6.24 7.28
N VAL A 309 -14.80 5.07 7.79
CA VAL A 309 -14.32 3.96 6.97
C VAL A 309 -15.39 3.54 5.96
N GLY A 310 -15.04 3.58 4.67
CA GLY A 310 -15.94 3.26 3.56
C GLY A 310 -16.82 4.41 3.05
N HIS A 311 -16.80 5.57 3.71
CA HIS A 311 -17.64 6.72 3.35
C HIS A 311 -16.85 8.02 3.07
N GLY A 312 -15.60 8.12 3.53
CA GLY A 312 -14.71 9.23 3.18
C GLY A 312 -14.31 10.11 4.35
N ASP A 313 -13.80 11.31 4.03
CA ASP A 313 -13.27 12.28 4.99
C ASP A 313 -14.29 13.37 5.25
N PHE A 314 -14.47 13.73 6.53
CA PHE A 314 -15.44 14.71 6.99
C PHE A 314 -14.85 15.59 8.09
N GLN A 315 -15.50 16.73 8.34
CA GLN A 315 -15.11 17.65 9.41
C GLN A 315 -16.02 17.48 10.64
N LEU A 316 -15.44 17.68 11.83
CA LEU A 316 -16.18 17.71 13.10
C LEU A 316 -16.69 19.12 13.43
N SER A 317 -17.85 19.20 14.08
CA SER A 317 -18.40 20.44 14.63
C SER A 317 -18.19 20.54 16.15
N GLN A 318 -18.51 19.46 16.87
CA GLN A 318 -18.60 19.48 18.33
C GLN A 318 -18.37 18.07 18.88
N ILE A 319 -17.79 17.99 20.08
CA ILE A 319 -17.69 16.76 20.87
C ILE A 319 -18.35 17.00 22.23
N ASP A 320 -19.26 16.10 22.56
CA ASP A 320 -19.98 16.08 23.83
C ASP A 320 -19.59 14.86 24.67
N ALA A 321 -19.70 14.98 25.99
CA ALA A 321 -19.56 13.88 26.94
C ALA A 321 -20.91 13.54 27.58
N PRO A 322 -21.72 12.66 26.97
CA PRO A 322 -22.85 12.06 27.65
C PRO A 322 -22.40 11.14 28.80
N ALA A 323 -23.35 10.77 29.67
CA ALA A 323 -23.11 9.80 30.74
C ALA A 323 -22.68 8.43 30.17
N ASP A 324 -21.70 7.79 30.83
CA ASP A 324 -21.21 6.46 30.44
C ASP A 324 -22.30 5.40 30.62
N PRO A 325 -22.69 4.65 29.57
CA PRO A 325 -23.72 3.62 29.68
C PRO A 325 -23.27 2.40 30.50
N LEU A 326 -21.96 2.09 30.55
CA LEU A 326 -21.41 0.88 31.19
C LEU A 326 -20.42 1.21 32.31
N PRO A 327 -20.82 1.88 33.41
CA PRO A 327 -19.91 2.13 34.53
C PRO A 327 -19.63 0.86 35.34
N ILE A 328 -18.38 0.67 35.80
CA ILE A 328 -18.09 -0.34 36.84
C ILE A 328 -18.57 0.24 38.18
N SER A 329 -19.70 -0.23 38.70
CA SER A 329 -20.17 0.14 40.03
C SER A 329 -19.21 -0.44 41.10
N SER A 330 -18.52 0.44 41.82
CA SER A 330 -17.88 0.09 43.09
C SER A 330 -18.75 0.55 44.24
N GLY A 331 -19.72 -0.27 44.67
CA GLY A 331 -20.39 -0.16 45.97
C GLY A 331 -21.29 1.06 46.17
N ALA A 332 -22.39 0.86 46.92
CA ALA A 332 -23.26 1.94 47.40
C ALA A 332 -22.47 3.11 48.04
N PRO A 333 -22.96 4.35 47.93
CA PRO A 333 -22.38 5.46 48.68
C PRO A 333 -22.43 5.11 50.17
N HIS A 334 -21.27 5.07 50.81
CA HIS A 334 -21.21 4.89 52.26
C HIS A 334 -21.97 6.04 52.93
N PRO A 335 -22.94 5.78 53.82
CA PRO A 335 -23.57 6.85 54.59
C PRO A 335 -22.47 7.50 55.45
N ALA A 336 -22.26 8.80 55.26
CA ALA A 336 -21.28 9.57 56.00
C ALA A 336 -21.54 9.42 57.52
N LYS A 337 -20.52 8.96 58.26
CA LYS A 337 -20.53 8.99 59.73
C LYS A 337 -20.42 10.45 60.21
N PRO A 338 -21.14 10.87 61.26
CA PRO A 338 -21.01 12.21 61.80
C PRO A 338 -19.84 12.31 62.80
N GLY A 339 -19.02 13.36 62.65
CA GLY A 339 -18.03 13.85 63.62
C GLY A 339 -16.58 13.39 63.36
N LYS A 340 -15.52 14.19 63.54
CA LYS A 340 -15.35 15.49 64.23
C LYS A 340 -13.95 16.04 63.88
N GLY A 341 -13.85 17.29 63.42
CA GLY A 341 -12.66 18.14 63.58
C GLY A 341 -11.56 18.12 62.51
N GLY A 342 -11.69 19.02 61.53
CA GLY A 342 -10.62 19.92 61.08
C GLY A 342 -9.43 19.35 60.30
N ASP A 343 -9.57 19.25 58.98
CA ASP A 343 -8.54 19.70 58.03
C ASP A 343 -9.20 20.09 56.70
N VAL A 344 -8.73 21.18 56.09
CA VAL A 344 -9.34 21.82 54.93
C VAL A 344 -9.03 21.01 53.67
N GLU A 345 -9.97 20.16 53.25
CA GLU A 345 -9.98 19.56 51.91
C GLU A 345 -10.74 20.48 50.94
N MET A 346 -10.13 20.71 49.78
CA MET A 346 -10.66 21.54 48.69
C MET A 346 -11.98 20.95 48.17
N MET A 347 -13.04 21.76 48.21
CA MET A 347 -14.37 21.45 47.68
C MET A 347 -14.30 21.05 46.20
N ASP A 348 -14.66 19.79 45.92
CA ASP A 348 -15.23 19.38 44.64
C ASP A 348 -16.71 19.80 44.63
N GLY A 349 -17.03 20.80 43.80
CA GLY A 349 -18.36 21.37 43.70
C GLY A 349 -19.30 20.48 42.89
N GLY A 350 -19.87 19.47 43.53
CA GLY A 350 -21.06 18.76 43.05
C GLY A 350 -22.32 19.52 43.46
N MET A 351 -23.00 20.13 42.50
CA MET A 351 -24.38 20.59 42.64
C MET A 351 -25.28 19.49 42.09
N ASP A 352 -25.78 18.60 42.95
CA ASP A 352 -26.87 17.69 42.62
C ASP A 352 -28.19 18.47 42.68
N GLY A 353 -28.80 18.70 41.51
CA GLY A 353 -30.14 19.23 41.34
C GLY A 353 -30.83 18.47 40.21
N ASP A 354 -31.88 17.73 40.54
CA ASP A 354 -32.76 16.98 39.65
C ASP A 354 -33.27 17.83 38.47
N GLY A 355 -33.04 17.36 37.24
CA GLY A 355 -33.54 17.91 35.99
C GLY A 355 -32.79 17.29 34.81
N ASP A 356 -33.51 16.62 33.91
CA ASP A 356 -33.08 15.99 32.65
C ASP A 356 -31.61 16.18 32.21
N GLY A 357 -30.92 15.05 31.96
CA GLY A 357 -29.49 14.99 31.64
C GLY A 357 -29.01 15.97 30.57
N GLU A 358 -28.54 17.14 31.00
CA GLU A 358 -27.82 18.09 30.15
C GLU A 358 -26.50 17.44 29.70
N VAL A 359 -26.44 17.11 28.41
CA VAL A 359 -25.25 16.60 27.75
C VAL A 359 -24.15 17.66 27.83
N ARG A 360 -23.06 17.36 28.55
CA ARG A 360 -21.95 18.30 28.75
C ARG A 360 -21.13 18.44 27.46
N VAL A 361 -21.13 19.64 26.89
CA VAL A 361 -20.27 19.99 25.75
C VAL A 361 -18.81 20.03 26.21
N LEU A 362 -17.94 19.23 25.61
CA LEU A 362 -16.51 19.25 25.93
C LEU A 362 -15.77 20.31 25.12
N MET A 363 -15.98 20.28 23.80
CA MET A 363 -15.21 21.07 22.85
C MET A 363 -16.05 21.39 21.61
N THR A 364 -15.87 22.60 21.08
CA THR A 364 -16.43 23.06 19.80
C THR A 364 -15.29 23.38 18.83
N ALA A 365 -15.55 23.26 17.52
CA ALA A 365 -14.54 23.46 16.50
C ALA A 365 -14.20 24.96 16.35
N ASP A 366 -12.92 25.30 16.39
CA ASP A 366 -12.45 26.66 16.11
C ASP A 366 -12.25 26.85 14.60
N PRO A 367 -12.97 27.79 13.94
CA PRO A 367 -12.92 27.92 12.49
C PRO A 367 -11.53 28.34 11.94
N SER A 368 -10.69 28.97 12.75
CA SER A 368 -9.35 29.42 12.35
C SER A 368 -8.28 28.32 12.38
N GLN A 369 -8.41 27.34 13.29
CA GLN A 369 -7.47 26.23 13.44
C GLN A 369 -7.94 24.94 12.74
N ARG A 370 -9.19 24.91 12.31
CA ARG A 370 -9.81 23.78 11.64
C ARG A 370 -9.10 23.47 10.32
N GLU A 371 -8.78 22.19 10.12
CA GLU A 371 -8.21 21.74 8.86
C GLU A 371 -9.23 21.81 7.72
N SER A 372 -8.78 22.28 6.54
CA SER A 372 -9.62 22.31 5.34
C SER A 372 -9.83 20.92 4.76
N LEU A 373 -11.01 20.70 4.16
CA LEU A 373 -11.36 19.47 3.44
C LEU A 373 -10.73 19.39 2.02
N GLN A 374 -9.89 20.35 1.66
CA GLN A 374 -9.26 20.40 0.32
C GLN A 374 -8.25 19.26 0.18
N ALA A 375 -8.60 18.26 -0.65
CA ALA A 375 -7.76 17.10 -0.93
C ALA A 375 -6.75 17.36 -2.07
N GLU A 376 -7.14 18.15 -3.06
CA GLU A 376 -6.34 18.51 -4.23
C GLU A 376 -5.77 19.92 -4.09
N ALA A 377 -4.60 20.16 -4.67
CA ALA A 377 -4.05 21.49 -4.81
C ALA A 377 -4.79 22.25 -5.91
N GLU A 378 -5.14 23.51 -5.64
CA GLU A 378 -5.65 24.42 -6.68
C GLU A 378 -4.53 24.68 -7.69
N VAL A 379 -4.80 24.35 -8.96
CA VAL A 379 -3.86 24.54 -10.07
C VAL A 379 -4.42 25.65 -10.93
N ASP A 380 -3.68 26.75 -11.05
CA ASP A 380 -3.98 27.76 -12.07
C ASP A 380 -3.50 27.23 -13.43
N PRO A 381 -4.41 27.01 -14.40
CA PRO A 381 -4.04 26.52 -15.72
C PRO A 381 -3.06 27.45 -16.47
N MET A 382 -3.08 28.75 -16.19
CA MET A 382 -2.22 29.73 -16.88
C MET A 382 -0.80 29.83 -16.31
N ASP A 383 -0.56 29.34 -15.09
CA ASP A 383 0.75 29.44 -14.41
C ASP A 383 1.82 28.52 -15.03
N GLY A 384 1.39 27.53 -15.83
CA GLY A 384 2.26 26.59 -16.55
C GLY A 384 2.47 26.87 -18.04
N GLU A 385 1.74 27.83 -18.62
CA GLU A 385 1.76 28.12 -20.07
C GLU A 385 2.59 29.36 -20.43
N GLN A 386 3.27 29.98 -19.46
CA GLN A 386 3.98 31.24 -19.69
C GLN A 386 5.39 31.05 -20.25
N THR A 387 5.46 30.53 -21.47
CA THR A 387 6.49 30.90 -22.45
C THR A 387 5.77 31.27 -23.74
N TRP A 388 5.34 32.53 -23.84
CA TRP A 388 5.23 33.14 -25.16
C TRP A 388 6.60 32.97 -25.82
N PRO A 389 6.69 32.41 -27.05
CA PRO A 389 7.96 32.36 -27.76
C PRO A 389 8.55 33.77 -27.77
N THR A 390 9.78 33.91 -27.25
CA THR A 390 10.49 35.18 -27.34
C THR A 390 10.62 35.56 -28.81
N GLU A 391 10.54 36.85 -29.10
CA GLU A 391 10.63 37.40 -30.47
C GLU A 391 11.88 36.87 -31.22
N SER A 392 12.94 36.49 -30.49
CA SER A 392 14.14 35.84 -31.03
C SER A 392 13.93 34.40 -31.52
N GLU A 393 13.09 33.59 -30.87
CA GLU A 393 12.83 32.20 -31.29
C GLU A 393 11.87 32.17 -32.50
N LEU A 394 10.96 33.16 -32.58
CA LEU A 394 10.15 33.40 -33.78
C LEU A 394 11.02 33.86 -34.96
N GLN A 395 11.99 34.75 -34.72
CA GLN A 395 12.96 35.15 -35.73
C GLN A 395 13.85 33.99 -36.18
N GLU A 396 14.37 33.15 -35.28
CA GLU A 396 15.13 31.95 -35.66
C GLU A 396 14.29 30.93 -36.45
N ALA A 397 13.01 30.76 -36.10
CA ALA A 397 12.11 29.88 -36.85
C ALA A 397 11.73 30.46 -38.23
N GLU A 398 11.57 31.79 -38.35
CA GLU A 398 11.38 32.49 -39.61
C GLU A 398 12.64 32.47 -40.49
N GLU A 399 13.83 32.61 -39.90
CA GLU A 399 15.12 32.48 -40.59
C GLU A 399 15.37 31.04 -41.05
N ALA A 400 15.03 30.03 -40.23
CA ALA A 400 15.08 28.62 -40.62
C ALA A 400 14.07 28.27 -41.73
N ARG A 401 12.92 28.95 -41.78
CA ARG A 401 11.96 28.85 -42.89
C ARG A 401 12.45 29.57 -44.15
N LYS A 402 13.10 30.73 -44.02
CA LYS A 402 13.72 31.49 -45.13
C LYS A 402 14.93 30.76 -45.72
N ASN A 403 15.66 29.95 -44.94
CA ASN A 403 16.76 29.12 -45.41
C ASN A 403 16.34 27.87 -46.21
N LYS A 404 15.03 27.59 -46.36
CA LYS A 404 14.56 26.59 -47.34
C LYS A 404 14.42 27.24 -48.71
N ARG A 405 15.50 27.28 -49.48
CA ARG A 405 15.45 27.60 -50.91
C ARG A 405 14.63 26.51 -51.63
N LEU A 406 13.56 26.91 -52.33
CA LEU A 406 12.82 26.03 -53.24
C LEU A 406 13.66 25.84 -54.51
N MET A 407 14.33 24.69 -54.63
CA MET A 407 15.12 24.33 -55.80
C MET A 407 14.19 24.00 -56.97
N LYS A 408 14.28 24.74 -58.08
CA LYS A 408 13.51 24.45 -59.30
C LYS A 408 14.19 23.29 -60.04
N VAL A 409 13.64 22.10 -59.88
CA VAL A 409 14.12 20.89 -60.56
C VAL A 409 13.22 20.62 -61.79
N PRO A 410 13.77 20.23 -62.96
CA PRO A 410 12.94 19.88 -64.11
C PRO A 410 11.85 18.84 -63.79
N LYS A 411 10.67 18.97 -64.41
CA LYS A 411 9.56 18.03 -64.18
C LYS A 411 9.99 16.60 -64.56
N GLY A 412 9.90 15.65 -63.63
CA GLY A 412 10.26 14.25 -63.82
C GLY A 412 11.65 13.83 -63.32
N THR A 413 12.44 14.73 -62.73
CA THR A 413 13.70 14.36 -62.08
C THR A 413 13.46 13.64 -60.76
N SER A 414 14.17 12.53 -60.54
CA SER A 414 14.20 11.85 -59.24
C SER A 414 14.97 12.65 -58.20
N ASP A 415 14.66 12.45 -56.91
CA ASP A 415 15.37 13.10 -55.78
C ASP A 415 16.89 12.87 -55.83
N TYR A 416 17.32 11.71 -56.33
CA TYR A 416 18.75 11.41 -56.52
C TYR A 416 19.37 12.32 -57.60
N GLN A 417 18.72 12.48 -58.76
CA GLN A 417 19.20 13.38 -59.81
C GLN A 417 19.20 14.84 -59.36
N ALA A 418 18.20 15.24 -58.57
CA ALA A 418 18.12 16.58 -58.01
C ALA A 418 19.34 16.95 -57.15
N THR A 419 19.88 16.00 -56.36
CA THR A 419 21.06 16.27 -55.50
C THR A 419 22.39 16.49 -56.24
N TRP A 420 22.49 16.12 -57.53
CA TRP A 420 23.68 16.32 -58.36
C TRP A 420 23.64 17.61 -59.18
N ILE A 421 22.49 18.30 -59.21
CA ILE A 421 22.38 19.61 -59.80
C ILE A 421 23.03 20.57 -58.80
N VAL A 422 24.29 20.91 -59.07
CA VAL A 422 25.10 21.83 -58.25
C VAL A 422 24.45 23.22 -58.30
N ASP A 423 24.24 23.82 -57.13
CA ASP A 423 23.89 25.23 -57.00
C ASP A 423 25.18 26.02 -57.31
N ASP A 424 25.40 26.41 -58.58
CA ASP A 424 26.47 27.34 -58.97
C ASP A 424 26.12 28.76 -58.47
N GLY A 425 26.06 28.91 -57.15
CA GLY A 425 25.50 30.07 -56.46
C GLY A 425 26.40 30.65 -55.37
N GLU A 426 27.73 30.50 -55.49
CA GLU A 426 28.73 31.29 -54.75
C GLU A 426 29.67 32.03 -55.72
N GLU A 427 29.10 32.80 -56.66
CA GLU A 427 29.76 34.02 -57.16
C GLU A 427 28.70 35.12 -57.23
N ALA A 428 28.76 36.02 -56.25
CA ALA A 428 28.24 37.36 -56.41
C ALA A 428 29.30 38.16 -57.18
N ASP A 429 29.00 38.55 -58.42
CA ASP A 429 29.28 39.91 -58.90
C ASP A 429 28.40 40.25 -60.12
N ASP A 430 27.60 41.31 -59.94
CA ASP A 430 27.17 42.33 -60.89
C ASP A 430 26.91 41.96 -62.37
N GLN A 431 25.64 42.05 -62.81
CA GLN A 431 25.19 43.16 -63.68
C GLN A 431 23.76 42.98 -64.24
N GLU A 432 23.06 44.12 -64.21
CA GLU A 432 22.06 44.62 -65.18
C GLU A 432 20.68 43.92 -65.27
N GLU A 433 19.69 44.60 -64.68
CA GLU A 433 18.35 44.77 -65.29
C GLU A 433 18.51 45.28 -66.74
N PRO A 434 17.70 44.78 -67.68
CA PRO A 434 16.70 45.71 -68.20
C PRO A 434 15.30 45.10 -68.43
N ASP A 435 14.36 46.04 -68.34
CA ASP A 435 12.92 46.02 -68.61
C ASP A 435 12.43 45.38 -69.93
N SER A 436 11.11 45.14 -69.92
CA SER A 436 10.16 45.11 -71.05
C SER A 436 10.03 43.78 -71.80
N CYS A 437 8.87 43.30 -72.22
CA CYS A 437 7.55 43.90 -72.47
C CYS A 437 6.48 42.79 -72.59
N ASP A 438 5.23 43.25 -72.59
CA ASP A 438 3.95 42.56 -72.79
C ASP A 438 3.84 41.56 -73.96
N ASP A 439 2.77 40.77 -73.84
CA ASP A 439 1.71 40.48 -74.84
C ASP A 439 1.45 39.01 -75.19
N ASP A 440 0.23 38.62 -74.81
CA ASP A 440 -0.80 37.90 -75.57
C ASP A 440 -0.56 36.44 -75.97
N GLU A 441 -1.33 35.52 -75.38
CA GLU A 441 -2.64 35.03 -75.86
C GLU A 441 -2.49 34.18 -77.15
N ASP A 442 -2.77 32.88 -77.03
CA ASP A 442 -3.75 32.22 -77.91
C ASP A 442 -4.09 30.81 -77.38
N ASP A 443 -5.39 30.62 -77.17
CA ASP A 443 -6.10 29.34 -77.12
C ASP A 443 -5.89 28.53 -78.42
N VAL A 444 -5.94 27.20 -78.36
CA VAL A 444 -7.04 26.40 -78.96
C VAL A 444 -6.90 24.90 -78.72
N GLU A 445 -8.08 24.31 -78.62
CA GLU A 445 -8.49 22.93 -78.37
C GLU A 445 -8.04 21.86 -79.38
N ASP A 446 -8.12 20.62 -78.89
CA ASP A 446 -8.90 19.50 -79.47
C ASP A 446 -8.27 18.30 -80.22
N MET A 447 -8.90 17.14 -79.94
CA MET A 447 -8.99 15.86 -80.70
C MET A 447 -7.86 14.82 -80.49
N MET A 448 -8.08 13.70 -79.80
CA MET A 448 -8.89 12.47 -80.08
C MET A 448 -8.11 11.34 -80.79
N GLU A 449 -8.27 10.12 -80.24
CA GLU A 449 -8.28 8.78 -80.90
C GLU A 449 -6.99 8.31 -81.63
N ASP A 450 -6.56 7.04 -81.66
CA ASP A 450 -7.05 5.76 -81.14
C ASP A 450 -5.94 4.69 -81.35
N ASP A 451 -6.23 3.49 -80.85
CA ASP A 451 -5.82 2.18 -81.39
C ASP A 451 -4.63 1.41 -80.78
N ALA A 452 -5.01 0.60 -79.78
CA ALA A 452 -4.98 -0.87 -79.75
C ALA A 452 -3.78 -1.68 -80.28
N GLY A 453 -3.49 -2.77 -79.53
CA GLY A 453 -3.31 -4.07 -80.17
C GLY A 453 -2.24 -5.00 -79.57
N SER A 454 -2.72 -6.14 -79.05
CA SER A 454 -2.00 -7.38 -78.71
C SER A 454 -1.26 -7.40 -77.36
N GLY A 455 -1.66 -8.15 -76.32
CA GLY A 455 -2.59 -9.27 -76.21
C GLY A 455 -1.87 -10.62 -76.01
N SER A 456 -2.27 -11.33 -74.94
CA SER A 456 -2.13 -12.78 -74.67
C SER A 456 -0.76 -13.28 -74.15
N ASP A 457 -0.62 -14.18 -73.17
CA ASP A 457 -1.47 -14.93 -72.21
C ASP A 457 -0.46 -15.80 -71.38
N SER A 458 -0.58 -15.98 -70.07
CA SER A 458 -1.19 -17.15 -69.37
C SER A 458 -0.86 -16.96 -67.86
N GLY A 459 -1.73 -17.11 -66.85
CA GLY A 459 -2.72 -18.15 -66.60
C GLY A 459 -2.19 -19.02 -65.44
N GLU A 460 -2.68 -18.82 -64.21
CA GLU A 460 -2.63 -19.79 -63.07
C GLU A 460 -3.53 -19.26 -61.92
N GLU A 461 -4.73 -19.84 -61.80
CA GLU A 461 -5.59 -19.90 -60.60
C GLU A 461 -5.49 -21.34 -60.06
N ASP A 462 -5.20 -21.49 -58.76
CA ASP A 462 -5.83 -22.37 -57.74
C ASP A 462 -4.71 -23.23 -57.08
N GLU A 463 -4.65 -23.61 -55.81
CA GLU A 463 -5.62 -23.82 -54.73
C GLU A 463 -4.97 -23.48 -53.36
N GLU A 464 -5.73 -22.88 -52.44
CA GLU A 464 -5.41 -22.89 -50.99
C GLU A 464 -5.84 -24.24 -50.41
N VAL A 465 -4.91 -24.99 -49.81
CA VAL A 465 -5.22 -26.18 -49.01
C VAL A 465 -5.17 -25.76 -47.55
N GLU A 466 -6.33 -25.48 -46.96
CA GLU A 466 -6.53 -25.53 -45.52
C GLU A 466 -6.59 -27.01 -45.10
N GLU A 467 -5.58 -27.48 -44.38
CA GLU A 467 -5.68 -28.73 -43.63
C GLU A 467 -6.52 -28.48 -42.37
N GLU A 468 -7.84 -28.61 -42.48
CA GLU A 468 -8.70 -28.84 -41.33
C GLU A 468 -8.52 -30.29 -40.86
N GLU A 469 -7.88 -30.48 -39.71
CA GLU A 469 -7.89 -31.79 -39.02
C GLU A 469 -9.31 -32.05 -38.47
N GLU A 470 -10.09 -32.89 -39.16
CA GLU A 470 -11.33 -33.47 -38.65
C GLU A 470 -11.04 -34.38 -37.44
N ILE A 471 -11.26 -33.88 -36.23
CA ILE A 471 -11.37 -34.73 -35.02
C ILE A 471 -12.75 -35.40 -34.99
N SER A 472 -12.73 -36.72 -35.12
CA SER A 472 -13.88 -37.61 -34.96
C SER A 472 -14.52 -37.46 -33.57
N THR A 473 -15.73 -36.89 -33.52
CA THR A 473 -16.56 -36.85 -32.31
C THR A 473 -17.14 -38.24 -32.03
N THR A 474 -16.53 -38.98 -31.11
CA THR A 474 -17.20 -40.15 -30.51
C THR A 474 -18.31 -39.68 -29.59
N ALA A 475 -19.55 -40.01 -29.95
CA ALA A 475 -20.77 -39.70 -29.21
C ALA A 475 -20.73 -40.24 -27.76
N GLY A 476 -20.57 -39.33 -26.80
CA GLY A 476 -20.75 -39.53 -25.37
C GLY A 476 -21.68 -38.46 -24.77
N GLY A 477 -22.90 -38.36 -25.30
CA GLY A 477 -23.83 -37.30 -24.98
C GLY A 477 -24.43 -37.34 -23.57
N GLY A 478 -24.65 -36.14 -23.01
CA GLY A 478 -25.68 -35.88 -22.02
C GLY A 478 -25.34 -34.88 -20.91
N ALA A 479 -24.05 -34.62 -20.65
CA ALA A 479 -23.62 -33.69 -19.59
C ALA A 479 -22.87 -32.45 -20.11
N GLU A 480 -22.42 -32.44 -21.37
CA GLU A 480 -21.63 -31.35 -21.97
C GLU A 480 -22.49 -30.23 -22.58
N GLU A 481 -23.69 -30.51 -23.10
CA GLU A 481 -24.54 -29.50 -23.78
C GLU A 481 -25.01 -28.34 -22.88
N LYS A 482 -24.93 -28.48 -21.55
CA LYS A 482 -25.26 -27.40 -20.58
C LYS A 482 -24.04 -26.63 -20.09
N TYR A 483 -22.84 -27.02 -20.49
CA TYR A 483 -21.59 -26.36 -20.08
C TYR A 483 -21.36 -25.08 -20.88
N ASP A 484 -21.68 -25.12 -22.18
CA ASP A 484 -21.44 -24.01 -23.11
C ASP A 484 -22.44 -22.85 -22.93
N GLU A 485 -23.65 -23.10 -22.42
CA GLU A 485 -24.69 -22.07 -22.23
C GLU A 485 -24.35 -20.99 -21.18
N GLY A 486 -23.31 -21.22 -20.36
CA GLY A 486 -22.88 -20.32 -19.28
C GLY A 486 -21.48 -19.72 -19.46
N MET A 487 -20.78 -20.01 -20.56
CA MET A 487 -19.43 -19.51 -20.83
C MET A 487 -19.46 -18.30 -21.76
N ASP A 488 -18.94 -17.17 -21.29
CA ASP A 488 -18.67 -16.03 -22.17
C ASP A 488 -17.34 -16.27 -22.90
N GLU A 489 -17.44 -16.75 -24.14
CA GLU A 489 -16.28 -17.01 -25.02
C GLU A 489 -15.34 -15.79 -25.13
N ALA A 490 -15.86 -14.57 -25.04
CA ALA A 490 -15.06 -13.36 -25.13
C ALA A 490 -14.14 -13.20 -23.92
N GLU A 491 -14.64 -13.44 -22.71
CA GLU A 491 -13.89 -13.37 -21.46
C GLU A 491 -12.82 -14.47 -21.39
N GLU A 492 -13.16 -15.69 -21.79
CA GLU A 492 -12.19 -16.79 -21.85
C GLU A 492 -11.10 -16.51 -22.88
N SER A 493 -11.46 -15.98 -24.05
CA SER A 493 -10.47 -15.58 -25.07
C SER A 493 -9.53 -14.50 -24.54
N GLU A 494 -10.04 -13.54 -23.75
CA GLU A 494 -9.22 -12.50 -23.15
C GLU A 494 -8.33 -13.05 -22.03
N GLY A 495 -8.87 -13.96 -21.21
CA GLY A 495 -8.13 -14.72 -20.21
C GLY A 495 -6.96 -15.48 -20.83
N LEU A 496 -7.21 -16.24 -21.90
CA LEU A 496 -6.18 -17.00 -22.62
C LEU A 496 -5.11 -16.09 -23.23
N LYS A 497 -5.53 -14.96 -23.82
CA LYS A 497 -4.60 -13.92 -24.31
C LYS A 497 -3.73 -13.38 -23.17
N ARG A 498 -4.31 -13.12 -21.99
CA ARG A 498 -3.57 -12.66 -20.80
C ARG A 498 -2.54 -13.70 -20.33
N TYR A 499 -2.89 -14.99 -20.30
CA TYR A 499 -1.95 -16.06 -19.98
C TYR A 499 -0.83 -16.18 -21.02
N ARG A 500 -1.16 -16.11 -22.32
CA ARG A 500 -0.18 -16.13 -23.41
C ARG A 500 0.80 -14.96 -23.31
N GLU A 501 0.29 -13.76 -23.08
CA GLU A 501 1.12 -12.56 -22.87
C GLU A 501 2.00 -12.65 -21.63
N ALA A 502 1.49 -13.20 -20.52
CA ALA A 502 2.26 -13.36 -19.29
C ALA A 502 3.41 -14.35 -19.47
N ARG A 503 3.14 -15.51 -20.09
CA ARG A 503 4.17 -16.50 -20.45
C ARG A 503 5.19 -15.92 -21.43
N ALA A 504 4.74 -15.14 -22.41
CA ALA A 504 5.63 -14.47 -23.35
C ALA A 504 6.54 -13.43 -22.66
N ASP A 505 6.02 -12.64 -21.71
CA ASP A 505 6.84 -11.66 -20.95
C ASP A 505 7.83 -12.34 -19.99
N GLU A 506 7.48 -13.52 -19.46
CA GLU A 506 8.38 -14.33 -18.63
C GLU A 506 9.56 -14.90 -19.44
N MET A 507 9.28 -15.43 -20.64
CA MET A 507 10.31 -15.92 -21.56
C MET A 507 11.13 -14.77 -22.20
N PHE A 508 10.45 -13.70 -22.61
CA PHE A 508 11.00 -12.57 -23.38
C PHE A 508 10.64 -11.22 -22.73
N PRO A 509 11.41 -10.79 -21.71
CA PRO A 509 11.01 -9.66 -20.87
C PRO A 509 11.11 -8.32 -21.60
N ASP A 510 9.97 -7.65 -21.74
CA ASP A 510 9.78 -6.36 -22.44
C ASP A 510 10.20 -6.33 -23.92
N GLU A 511 10.31 -7.48 -24.59
CA GLU A 511 10.53 -7.53 -26.04
C GLU A 511 9.26 -7.08 -26.78
N VAL A 512 9.43 -6.16 -27.74
CA VAL A 512 8.33 -5.62 -28.55
C VAL A 512 8.80 -5.50 -29.99
N ASP A 513 8.00 -5.99 -30.92
CA ASP A 513 8.30 -5.90 -32.34
C ASP A 513 8.08 -4.48 -32.87
N THR A 514 8.99 -4.05 -33.75
CA THR A 514 8.86 -2.80 -34.48
C THR A 514 7.75 -2.95 -35.52
N PRO A 515 6.82 -1.97 -35.60
CA PRO A 515 5.73 -2.08 -36.56
C PRO A 515 6.26 -1.75 -37.95
N LEU A 516 5.67 -2.34 -38.98
CA LEU A 516 6.01 -2.05 -40.38
C LEU A 516 5.37 -0.72 -40.83
N ASP A 517 4.14 -0.45 -40.38
CA ASP A 517 3.32 0.65 -40.89
C ASP A 517 3.75 2.03 -40.36
N VAL A 518 4.33 2.08 -39.16
CA VAL A 518 4.67 3.34 -38.47
C VAL A 518 6.17 3.42 -38.24
N ALA A 519 6.79 4.53 -38.65
CA ALA A 519 8.21 4.79 -38.38
C ALA A 519 8.53 4.66 -36.88
N ALA A 520 9.60 3.94 -36.56
CA ALA A 520 9.96 3.63 -35.18
C ALA A 520 10.25 4.89 -34.36
N ARG A 521 10.81 5.95 -34.98
CA ARG A 521 11.02 7.26 -34.34
C ARG A 521 9.72 7.86 -33.81
N ILE A 522 8.62 7.75 -34.58
CA ILE A 522 7.32 8.31 -34.21
C ILE A 522 6.70 7.48 -33.08
N ARG A 523 6.68 6.15 -33.22
CA ARG A 523 6.14 5.25 -32.18
C ARG A 523 6.88 5.37 -30.86
N PHE A 524 8.19 5.55 -30.90
CA PHE A 524 9.05 5.61 -29.72
C PHE A 524 9.58 7.03 -29.41
N GLN A 525 8.90 8.09 -29.88
CA GLN A 525 9.35 9.48 -29.72
C GLN A 525 9.66 9.88 -28.26
N ARG A 526 8.87 9.38 -27.31
CA ARG A 526 9.01 9.67 -25.86
C ARG A 526 10.06 8.80 -25.16
N TYR A 527 10.73 7.91 -25.88
CA TYR A 527 11.73 7.02 -25.33
C TYR A 527 13.14 7.57 -25.54
N ARG A 528 14.02 7.28 -24.59
CA ARG A 528 15.46 7.54 -24.71
C ARG A 528 16.28 6.29 -24.39
N GLY A 529 17.44 6.18 -25.03
CA GLY A 529 18.45 5.20 -24.68
C GLY A 529 19.21 5.61 -23.42
N LEU A 530 19.44 4.68 -22.51
CA LEU A 530 20.33 4.88 -21.37
C LEU A 530 21.52 3.94 -21.49
N LYS A 531 22.73 4.48 -21.30
CA LYS A 531 23.97 3.69 -21.26
C LYS A 531 23.93 2.65 -20.13
N SER A 532 23.51 3.10 -18.94
CA SER A 532 23.37 2.21 -17.78
C SER A 532 22.16 2.63 -16.97
N PHE A 533 21.26 1.67 -16.73
CA PHE A 533 20.06 1.90 -15.93
C PHE A 533 20.38 2.37 -14.51
N ARG A 534 21.51 1.94 -13.92
CA ARG A 534 21.91 2.31 -12.56
C ARG A 534 22.58 3.67 -12.49
N THR A 535 23.53 3.96 -13.38
CA THR A 535 24.41 5.14 -13.23
C THR A 535 23.97 6.36 -14.03
N SER A 536 23.29 6.20 -15.18
CA SER A 536 22.87 7.35 -16.00
C SER A 536 21.78 8.16 -15.28
N PRO A 537 21.93 9.48 -15.07
CA PRO A 537 20.95 10.27 -14.34
C PRO A 537 19.61 10.34 -15.09
N TRP A 538 18.53 10.52 -14.34
CA TRP A 538 17.20 10.83 -14.87
C TRP A 538 16.56 11.86 -13.95
N ASP A 539 16.14 13.00 -14.50
CA ASP A 539 15.56 14.07 -13.70
C ASP A 539 14.11 13.74 -13.28
N PRO A 540 13.79 13.72 -11.97
CA PRO A 540 12.43 13.54 -11.48
C PRO A 540 11.44 14.67 -11.81
N MET A 541 11.89 15.84 -12.25
CA MET A 541 11.00 16.95 -12.61
C MET A 541 10.80 17.13 -14.12
N GLU A 542 11.41 16.25 -14.92
CA GLU A 542 11.27 16.29 -16.38
C GLU A 542 9.95 15.67 -16.84
N ASN A 543 9.28 16.30 -17.81
CA ASN A 543 8.10 15.77 -18.53
C ASN A 543 6.94 15.34 -17.60
N LEU A 544 6.62 16.17 -16.61
CA LEU A 544 5.56 15.90 -15.64
C LEU A 544 4.16 16.02 -16.29
N PRO A 545 3.23 15.11 -15.95
CA PRO A 545 1.85 15.22 -16.41
C PRO A 545 1.10 16.29 -15.62
N LEU A 546 0.02 16.84 -16.19
CA LEU A 546 -0.84 17.82 -15.52
C LEU A 546 -1.27 17.37 -14.12
N ASN A 547 -1.62 16.08 -13.96
CA ASN A 547 -2.05 15.53 -12.66
C ASN A 547 -1.00 15.67 -11.54
N TYR A 548 0.28 15.84 -11.87
CA TYR A 548 1.33 16.06 -10.86
C TYR A 548 1.30 17.47 -10.26
N SER A 549 0.64 18.44 -10.89
CA SER A 549 0.43 19.77 -10.31
C SER A 549 -0.64 19.78 -9.20
N ARG A 550 -1.59 18.83 -9.25
CA ARG A 550 -2.71 18.71 -8.29
C ARG A 550 -2.32 18.04 -6.98
N ILE A 551 -1.15 17.40 -6.92
CA ILE A 551 -0.71 16.62 -5.75
C ILE A 551 0.21 17.43 -4.84
N PHE A 552 0.22 17.06 -3.57
CA PHE A 552 1.13 17.62 -2.59
C PHE A 552 2.42 16.81 -2.51
N GLN A 553 3.54 17.53 -2.45
CA GLN A 553 4.86 16.95 -2.24
C GLN A 553 5.44 17.39 -0.89
N PHE A 554 6.05 16.45 -0.18
CA PHE A 554 6.85 16.77 1.01
C PHE A 554 8.29 17.14 0.61
N GLN A 555 8.85 18.16 1.27
CA GLN A 555 10.29 18.42 1.17
C GLN A 555 11.13 17.26 1.74
N ASN A 556 10.71 16.70 2.87
CA ASN A 556 11.30 15.49 3.45
C ASN A 556 10.23 14.71 4.22
N PHE A 557 9.80 13.58 3.65
CA PHE A 557 8.72 12.76 4.20
C PHE A 557 9.03 12.22 5.61
N GLU A 558 10.24 11.69 5.83
CA GLU A 558 10.57 11.07 7.12
C GLU A 558 10.64 12.08 8.27
N ARG A 559 11.16 13.28 8.01
CA ARG A 559 11.25 14.34 9.02
C ARG A 559 9.84 14.81 9.41
N THR A 560 8.98 15.08 8.43
CA THR A 560 7.58 15.46 8.67
C THR A 560 6.84 14.38 9.43
N ARG A 561 6.99 13.11 9.03
CA ARG A 561 6.39 11.97 9.73
C ARG A 561 6.82 11.91 11.21
N ARG A 562 8.11 12.06 11.51
CA ARG A 562 8.59 12.02 12.91
C ARG A 562 8.03 13.19 13.72
N ARG A 563 7.95 14.38 13.12
CA ARG A 563 7.39 15.59 13.76
C ARG A 563 5.90 15.41 14.07
N VAL A 564 5.09 15.08 13.06
CA VAL A 564 3.63 14.89 13.20
C VAL A 564 3.31 13.82 14.24
N LEU A 565 4.08 12.72 14.27
CA LEU A 565 3.87 11.67 15.27
C LEU A 565 4.32 12.05 16.69
N ALA A 566 5.28 12.97 16.81
CA ALA A 566 5.70 13.51 18.10
C ALA A 566 4.66 14.50 18.64
N GLU A 567 4.18 15.41 17.79
CA GLU A 567 3.08 16.35 18.09
C GLU A 567 1.83 15.58 18.55
N ALA A 568 1.37 14.60 17.77
CA ALA A 568 0.26 13.73 18.14
C ALA A 568 0.50 12.88 19.41
N SER A 569 1.74 12.81 19.89
CA SER A 569 2.08 12.09 21.12
C SER A 569 2.14 12.97 22.36
N GLU A 570 2.45 14.26 22.18
CA GLU A 570 2.55 15.30 23.20
C GLU A 570 1.22 16.03 23.43
N GLU A 571 0.31 15.95 22.47
CA GLU A 571 -1.07 16.44 22.60
C GLU A 571 -1.82 15.72 23.74
N GLU A 572 -1.97 16.41 24.86
CA GLU A 572 -2.84 16.04 25.98
C GLU A 572 -4.16 16.82 25.98
N GLU A 573 -4.33 17.77 25.06
CA GLU A 573 -5.52 18.61 24.94
C GLU A 573 -6.55 17.96 24.01
N GLY A 574 -7.60 17.36 24.59
CA GLY A 574 -8.65 16.66 23.84
C GLY A 574 -9.55 15.80 24.71
N ALA A 575 -10.53 15.14 24.08
CA ALA A 575 -11.31 14.10 24.75
C ALA A 575 -10.42 12.88 25.00
N MET A 576 -10.22 12.54 26.28
CA MET A 576 -9.26 11.52 26.69
C MET A 576 -9.74 10.10 26.35
N VAL A 577 -8.77 9.20 26.21
CA VAL A 577 -9.04 7.77 25.95
C VAL A 577 -9.85 7.17 27.10
N GLY A 578 -10.93 6.49 26.77
CA GLY A 578 -11.85 5.86 27.73
C GLY A 578 -13.12 6.64 28.01
N TRP A 579 -13.19 7.92 27.61
CA TRP A 579 -14.42 8.70 27.73
C TRP A 579 -15.45 8.22 26.71
N TYR A 580 -16.71 8.20 27.14
CA TYR A 580 -17.85 7.99 26.27
C TYR A 580 -18.26 9.35 25.71
N VAL A 581 -18.13 9.52 24.39
CA VAL A 581 -18.33 10.80 23.72
C VAL A 581 -19.37 10.69 22.61
N THR A 582 -20.09 11.78 22.36
CA THR A 582 -20.92 11.96 21.17
C THR A 582 -20.25 12.98 20.26
N VAL A 583 -19.91 12.54 19.05
CA VAL A 583 -19.21 13.33 18.04
C VAL A 583 -20.21 13.78 16.98
N HIS A 584 -20.24 15.08 16.68
CA HIS A 584 -21.08 15.67 15.64
C HIS A 584 -20.25 15.90 14.37
N VAL A 585 -20.55 15.14 13.31
CA VAL A 585 -19.88 15.18 12.01
C VAL A 585 -20.77 15.91 11.00
N LEU A 586 -20.21 16.88 10.28
CA LEU A 586 -20.95 17.69 9.29
C LEU A 586 -20.90 17.06 7.89
N GLY A 587 -21.93 17.36 7.09
CA GLY A 587 -21.93 17.10 5.64
C GLY A 587 -22.00 15.61 5.28
N VAL A 588 -22.67 14.80 6.09
CA VAL A 588 -22.74 13.34 5.91
C VAL A 588 -23.99 12.95 5.11
N PRO A 589 -23.88 12.07 4.09
CA PRO A 589 -25.04 11.59 3.34
C PRO A 589 -25.87 10.57 4.15
N PRO A 590 -27.18 10.46 3.90
CA PRO A 590 -28.07 9.54 4.63
C PRO A 590 -27.74 8.07 4.41
N SER A 591 -27.06 7.72 3.32
CA SER A 591 -26.60 6.36 3.00
C SER A 591 -25.69 5.76 4.08
N VAL A 592 -24.99 6.59 4.87
CA VAL A 592 -24.18 6.14 6.02
C VAL A 592 -25.04 5.61 7.15
N VAL A 593 -26.23 6.19 7.34
CA VAL A 593 -27.16 5.79 8.40
C VAL A 593 -27.89 4.52 7.99
N GLU A 594 -28.30 4.45 6.72
CA GLU A 594 -28.91 3.25 6.13
C GLU A 594 -27.95 2.05 6.20
N SER A 595 -26.66 2.26 5.91
CA SER A 595 -25.64 1.20 6.02
C SER A 595 -25.47 0.72 7.46
N PHE A 596 -25.54 1.62 8.43
CA PHE A 596 -25.50 1.30 9.85
C PHE A 596 -26.75 0.56 10.33
N GLN A 597 -27.95 0.98 9.89
CA GLN A 597 -29.21 0.30 10.18
C GLN A 597 -29.28 -1.10 9.55
N ALA A 598 -28.64 -1.30 8.39
CA ALA A 598 -28.44 -2.61 7.78
C ALA A 598 -27.48 -3.52 8.58
N GLY A 599 -26.84 -2.99 9.63
CA GLY A 599 -26.00 -3.73 10.57
C GLY A 599 -24.51 -3.66 10.31
N LYS A 600 -24.05 -2.73 9.45
CA LYS A 600 -22.61 -2.52 9.21
C LYS A 600 -21.97 -1.70 10.34
N PRO A 601 -20.76 -2.07 10.78
CA PRO A 601 -20.06 -1.36 11.83
C PRO A 601 -19.57 0.00 11.33
N LEU A 602 -19.89 1.07 12.04
CA LEU A 602 -19.37 2.41 11.74
C LEU A 602 -18.12 2.68 12.58
N VAL A 603 -16.98 2.74 11.89
CA VAL A 603 -15.68 3.08 12.49
C VAL A 603 -15.28 4.49 12.10
N LEU A 604 -15.04 5.31 13.11
CA LEU A 604 -14.60 6.69 12.99
C LEU A 604 -13.13 6.79 13.40
N VAL A 605 -12.31 7.44 12.59
CA VAL A 605 -10.87 7.61 12.85
C VAL A 605 -10.47 9.06 12.65
N SER A 606 -9.73 9.65 13.59
CA SER A 606 -9.14 10.98 13.39
C SER A 606 -7.92 10.87 12.49
N LEU A 607 -7.87 11.73 11.47
CA LEU A 607 -6.76 11.86 10.55
C LEU A 607 -5.64 12.66 11.17
N LEU A 608 -4.40 12.30 10.83
CA LEU A 608 -3.24 13.10 11.18
C LEU A 608 -3.12 14.31 10.23
N PRO A 609 -2.42 15.37 10.64
CA PRO A 609 -2.14 16.52 9.78
C PRO A 609 -1.65 16.11 8.39
N HIS A 610 -2.30 16.63 7.36
CA HIS A 610 -2.00 16.41 5.94
C HIS A 610 -2.37 15.01 5.37
N GLU A 611 -3.06 14.14 6.11
CA GLU A 611 -3.49 12.82 5.58
C GLU A 611 -4.66 12.90 4.58
N GLN A 612 -5.38 14.02 4.51
CA GLN A 612 -6.44 14.27 3.52
C GLN A 612 -5.89 14.62 2.14
N LYS A 613 -4.64 15.11 2.08
CA LYS A 613 -4.02 15.63 0.87
C LYS A 613 -3.62 14.50 -0.08
N MET A 614 -3.84 14.68 -1.37
CA MET A 614 -3.47 13.72 -2.41
C MET A 614 -1.96 13.74 -2.69
N SER A 615 -1.36 12.55 -2.83
CA SER A 615 0.03 12.39 -3.28
C SER A 615 0.22 11.07 -4.01
N VAL A 616 1.46 10.76 -4.39
CA VAL A 616 1.82 9.46 -4.95
C VAL A 616 2.24 8.53 -3.82
N MET A 617 1.39 7.55 -3.52
CA MET A 617 1.66 6.51 -2.54
C MET A 617 2.43 5.36 -3.18
N ASN A 618 3.48 4.90 -2.51
CA ASN A 618 4.24 3.72 -2.88
C ASN A 618 4.02 2.62 -1.83
N MET A 619 3.50 1.48 -2.26
CA MET A 619 3.15 0.34 -1.42
C MET A 619 4.01 -0.86 -1.79
N LEU A 620 4.66 -1.48 -0.81
CA LEU A 620 5.43 -2.70 -1.03
C LEU A 620 4.52 -3.91 -0.84
N VAL A 621 4.27 -4.66 -1.90
CA VAL A 621 3.33 -5.77 -1.93
C VAL A 621 4.00 -7.07 -2.37
N ARG A 622 3.48 -8.19 -1.88
CA ARG A 622 3.76 -9.55 -2.35
C ARG A 622 2.47 -10.18 -2.81
N ARG A 623 2.54 -10.90 -3.92
CA ARG A 623 1.41 -11.66 -4.44
C ARG A 623 1.00 -12.74 -3.43
N HIS A 624 -0.30 -12.91 -3.25
CA HIS A 624 -0.86 -13.94 -2.38
C HIS A 624 -0.79 -15.30 -3.10
N PRO A 625 -0.35 -16.39 -2.43
CA PRO A 625 -0.17 -17.69 -3.08
C PRO A 625 -1.46 -18.32 -3.63
N SER A 626 -2.63 -17.93 -3.13
CA SER A 626 -3.91 -18.49 -3.60
C SER A 626 -4.29 -18.07 -5.02
N THR A 627 -3.69 -16.99 -5.54
CA THR A 627 -4.13 -16.36 -6.77
C THR A 627 -3.10 -16.64 -7.85
N THR A 628 -3.43 -17.55 -8.77
CA THR A 628 -2.60 -17.99 -9.91
C THR A 628 -2.80 -17.15 -11.18
N GLU A 629 -3.86 -16.34 -11.22
CA GLU A 629 -4.13 -15.42 -12.33
C GLU A 629 -3.04 -14.35 -12.55
N PRO A 630 -2.59 -14.12 -13.80
CA PRO A 630 -1.67 -13.04 -14.11
C PRO A 630 -2.40 -11.70 -14.10
N ILE A 631 -1.87 -10.74 -13.32
CA ILE A 631 -2.47 -9.41 -13.15
C ILE A 631 -1.62 -8.36 -13.85
N LYS A 632 -2.26 -7.58 -14.72
CA LYS A 632 -1.58 -6.59 -15.56
C LYS A 632 -1.40 -5.28 -14.78
N SER A 633 -0.28 -4.60 -15.03
CA SER A 633 -0.06 -3.23 -14.59
C SER A 633 -1.15 -2.31 -15.15
N LYS A 634 -1.64 -1.36 -14.34
CA LYS A 634 -2.73 -0.42 -14.65
C LYS A 634 -4.13 -1.02 -14.72
N GLU A 635 -4.29 -2.28 -14.37
CA GLU A 635 -5.60 -2.85 -14.07
C GLU A 635 -6.18 -2.18 -12.82
N GLU A 636 -7.49 -2.11 -12.72
CA GLU A 636 -8.15 -1.51 -11.56
C GLU A 636 -8.18 -2.51 -10.39
N LEU A 637 -7.69 -2.09 -9.23
CA LEU A 637 -7.65 -2.90 -8.02
C LEU A 637 -8.26 -2.14 -6.85
N ILE A 638 -8.82 -2.89 -5.90
CA ILE A 638 -9.35 -2.35 -4.65
C ILE A 638 -8.23 -2.39 -3.62
N PHE A 639 -7.90 -1.23 -3.06
CA PHE A 639 -6.89 -1.06 -2.03
C PHE A 639 -7.56 -0.85 -0.69
N GLN A 640 -7.07 -1.58 0.31
CA GLN A 640 -7.30 -1.28 1.71
C GLN A 640 -5.97 -0.91 2.36
N CYS A 641 -5.73 0.38 2.54
CA CYS A 641 -4.55 0.93 3.19
C CYS A 641 -4.90 1.40 4.61
N GLY A 642 -4.75 0.49 5.58
CA GLY A 642 -5.11 0.74 6.97
C GLY A 642 -6.62 0.93 7.15
N PHE A 643 -7.02 2.18 7.39
CA PHE A 643 -8.42 2.55 7.54
C PHE A 643 -9.08 2.99 6.23
N ARG A 644 -8.31 3.41 5.22
CA ARG A 644 -8.86 3.87 3.94
C ARG A 644 -9.09 2.68 3.00
N ARG A 645 -10.22 2.71 2.30
CA ARG A 645 -10.58 1.81 1.20
C ARG A 645 -10.82 2.65 -0.04
N PHE A 646 -10.29 2.24 -1.19
CA PHE A 646 -10.46 2.94 -2.46
C PHE A 646 -10.13 2.03 -3.64
N ARG A 647 -10.65 2.37 -4.82
CA ARG A 647 -10.25 1.76 -6.09
C ARG A 647 -9.21 2.63 -6.78
N ALA A 648 -8.23 2.00 -7.40
CA ALA A 648 -7.25 2.71 -8.22
C ALA A 648 -6.47 1.75 -9.14
N SER A 649 -5.81 2.33 -10.14
CA SER A 649 -4.99 1.59 -11.12
C SER A 649 -3.49 1.79 -10.82
N PRO A 650 -2.82 0.84 -10.14
CA PRO A 650 -1.42 0.99 -9.78
C PRO A 650 -0.48 0.74 -10.95
N ILE A 651 0.74 1.24 -10.80
CA ILE A 651 1.89 0.81 -11.62
C ILE A 651 2.79 -0.08 -10.79
N PHE A 652 3.18 -1.21 -11.36
CA PHE A 652 4.13 -2.13 -10.74
C PHE A 652 5.57 -1.72 -11.07
N SER A 653 6.41 -1.69 -10.05
CA SER A 653 7.83 -1.36 -10.17
C SER A 653 8.69 -2.23 -9.28
N GLN A 654 9.94 -2.46 -9.68
CA GLN A 654 10.88 -3.23 -8.88
C GLN A 654 11.25 -2.55 -7.57
N HIS A 655 11.36 -3.33 -6.50
CA HIS A 655 11.90 -2.86 -5.23
C HIS A 655 13.43 -2.84 -5.27
N THR A 656 14.01 -1.71 -5.68
CA THR A 656 15.46 -1.46 -5.69
C THR A 656 15.80 -0.23 -4.84
N SER A 657 17.06 -0.12 -4.42
CA SER A 657 17.57 1.05 -3.67
C SER A 657 18.08 2.19 -4.56
N ALA A 658 18.04 2.02 -5.89
CA ALA A 658 18.45 3.06 -6.84
C ALA A 658 17.29 4.03 -7.11
N ASP A 659 17.58 5.21 -7.66
CA ASP A 659 16.56 6.25 -7.92
C ASP A 659 15.57 5.88 -9.04
N LYS A 660 16.02 5.04 -9.98
CA LYS A 660 15.22 4.54 -11.10
C LYS A 660 14.75 3.13 -10.82
N HIS A 661 13.47 2.90 -11.06
CA HIS A 661 12.83 1.61 -10.89
C HIS A 661 12.27 1.12 -12.22
N LYS A 662 12.57 -0.13 -12.56
CA LYS A 662 12.03 -0.75 -13.77
C LYS A 662 10.54 -1.03 -13.53
N MET A 663 9.69 -0.63 -14.46
CA MET A 663 8.28 -1.02 -14.50
C MET A 663 8.16 -2.51 -14.80
N GLU A 664 7.27 -3.20 -14.10
CA GLU A 664 6.90 -4.59 -14.40
C GLU A 664 5.53 -4.61 -15.06
N ARG A 665 5.37 -5.41 -16.12
CA ARG A 665 4.09 -5.51 -16.85
C ARG A 665 3.07 -6.32 -16.08
N PHE A 666 3.52 -7.34 -15.37
CA PHE A 666 2.71 -8.26 -14.57
C PHE A 666 3.21 -8.30 -13.12
N LEU A 667 2.32 -8.66 -12.20
CA LEU A 667 2.67 -8.90 -10.81
C LEU A 667 3.43 -10.22 -10.65
N ARG A 668 4.68 -10.15 -10.18
CA ARG A 668 5.53 -11.33 -9.94
C ARG A 668 5.08 -12.12 -8.71
N ALA A 669 5.19 -13.45 -8.78
CA ALA A 669 4.90 -14.34 -7.66
C ALA A 669 6.02 -14.37 -6.62
N ASP A 670 7.28 -14.48 -7.05
CA ASP A 670 8.40 -14.75 -6.14
C ASP A 670 8.98 -13.50 -5.45
N ALA A 671 8.78 -12.33 -6.05
CA ALA A 671 9.48 -11.12 -5.67
C ALA A 671 8.51 -10.03 -5.15
N PRO A 672 8.89 -9.29 -4.09
CA PRO A 672 8.11 -8.15 -3.66
C PRO A 672 8.19 -7.03 -4.71
N THR A 673 7.02 -6.50 -5.03
CA THR A 673 6.82 -5.48 -6.07
C THR A 673 6.31 -4.20 -5.41
N VAL A 674 6.69 -3.04 -5.92
CA VAL A 674 6.18 -1.75 -5.44
C VAL A 674 5.05 -1.27 -6.35
N MET A 675 3.86 -1.10 -5.78
CA MET A 675 2.71 -0.48 -6.42
C MET A 675 2.73 1.03 -6.15
N SER A 676 2.75 1.83 -7.22
CA SER A 676 2.67 3.29 -7.15
C SER A 676 1.33 3.79 -7.68
N VAL A 677 0.64 4.64 -6.91
CA VAL A 677 -0.73 5.10 -7.22
C VAL A 677 -0.98 6.50 -6.64
N TYR A 678 -1.89 7.27 -7.24
CA TYR A 678 -2.40 8.50 -6.61
C TYR A 678 -3.42 8.14 -5.54
N ALA A 679 -3.18 8.57 -4.31
CA ALA A 679 -4.09 8.34 -3.20
C ALA A 679 -3.80 9.34 -2.06
N PRO A 680 -4.75 9.54 -1.12
CA PRO A 680 -4.54 10.40 0.03
C PRO A 680 -3.37 9.92 0.88
N ILE A 681 -2.54 10.85 1.35
CA ILE A 681 -1.34 10.54 2.12
C ILE A 681 -1.70 9.72 3.37
N ALA A 682 -0.93 8.67 3.62
CA ALA A 682 -1.01 7.92 4.86
C ALA A 682 0.39 7.79 5.47
N PHE A 683 0.50 7.95 6.79
CA PHE A 683 1.80 7.75 7.46
C PHE A 683 2.04 6.27 7.80
N PRO A 684 3.19 5.67 7.37
CA PRO A 684 3.59 4.33 7.76
C PRO A 684 3.75 4.17 9.29
N THR A 685 3.62 2.99 9.87
CA THR A 685 3.50 1.65 9.26
C THR A 685 2.04 1.21 9.16
N THR A 686 1.55 1.04 7.94
CA THR A 686 0.15 0.67 7.66
C THR A 686 0.16 -0.56 6.75
N GLY A 687 -0.62 -1.59 7.11
CA GLY A 687 -0.82 -2.77 6.28
C GLY A 687 -1.65 -2.44 5.04
N VAL A 688 -1.32 -3.07 3.92
CA VAL A 688 -2.01 -2.90 2.64
C VAL A 688 -2.54 -4.24 2.17
N LEU A 689 -3.84 -4.30 1.89
CA LEU A 689 -4.48 -5.41 1.19
C LEU A 689 -4.88 -4.92 -0.20
N VAL A 690 -4.72 -5.79 -1.18
CA VAL A 690 -5.10 -5.53 -2.57
C VAL A 690 -6.04 -6.63 -3.02
N PHE A 691 -7.24 -6.23 -3.43
CA PHE A 691 -8.26 -7.13 -3.93
C PHE A 691 -8.53 -6.87 -5.41
N LYS A 692 -8.90 -7.93 -6.13
CA LYS A 692 -9.47 -7.87 -7.48
C LYS A 692 -10.94 -8.26 -7.40
N GLN A 693 -11.79 -7.49 -8.05
CA GLN A 693 -13.22 -7.78 -8.13
C GLN A 693 -13.49 -8.68 -9.33
N ARG A 694 -14.25 -9.77 -9.13
CA ARG A 694 -14.80 -10.62 -10.21
C ARG A 694 -16.09 -10.00 -10.78
N GLU A 695 -16.59 -10.44 -11.95
CA GLU A 695 -17.89 -9.95 -12.47
C GLU A 695 -19.02 -10.14 -11.45
N ASN A 696 -19.00 -11.28 -10.74
CA ASN A 696 -20.01 -11.60 -9.71
C ASN A 696 -19.97 -10.67 -8.48
N GLY A 697 -19.01 -9.75 -8.37
CA GLY A 697 -18.86 -8.85 -7.22
C GLY A 697 -18.13 -9.45 -6.01
N MET A 698 -17.62 -10.68 -6.12
CA MET A 698 -16.71 -11.27 -5.13
C MET A 698 -15.32 -10.62 -5.24
N GLN A 699 -14.65 -10.47 -4.10
CA GLN A 699 -13.33 -9.84 -4.02
C GLN A 699 -12.26 -10.88 -3.70
N ASP A 700 -11.31 -11.10 -4.59
CA ASP A 700 -10.19 -12.01 -4.39
C ASP A 700 -8.98 -11.29 -3.83
N LEU A 701 -8.34 -11.89 -2.82
CA LEU A 701 -7.11 -11.36 -2.25
C LEU A 701 -5.96 -11.64 -3.21
N VAL A 702 -5.48 -10.58 -3.85
CA VAL A 702 -4.41 -10.65 -4.86
C VAL A 702 -3.03 -10.50 -4.23
N ALA A 703 -2.88 -9.51 -3.37
CA ALA A 703 -1.59 -9.16 -2.80
C ALA A 703 -1.73 -8.61 -1.39
N THR A 704 -0.69 -8.86 -0.60
CA THR A 704 -0.57 -8.42 0.78
C THR A 704 0.74 -7.65 0.95
N GLY A 705 0.72 -6.59 1.74
CA GLY A 705 1.85 -5.67 1.79
C GLY A 705 1.81 -4.66 2.90
N SER A 706 2.70 -3.67 2.78
CA SER A 706 2.77 -2.55 3.70
C SER A 706 3.11 -1.27 2.95
N LEU A 707 2.69 -0.15 3.51
CA LEU A 707 3.00 1.17 2.96
C LEU A 707 4.50 1.50 3.14
N LEU A 708 5.17 1.86 2.06
CA LEU A 708 6.59 2.22 2.06
C LEU A 708 6.78 3.72 2.37
N ASN A 709 6.39 4.58 1.42
CA ASN A 709 6.49 6.03 1.51
C ASN A 709 5.45 6.71 0.59
N CYS A 710 5.26 8.02 0.78
CA CYS A 710 4.42 8.86 -0.07
C CYS A 710 5.32 9.91 -0.73
N ASP A 711 6.00 9.52 -1.82
CA ASP A 711 6.97 10.37 -2.51
C ASP A 711 6.72 10.33 -4.03
N PRO A 712 6.39 11.47 -4.67
CA PRO A 712 6.16 11.56 -6.12
C PRO A 712 7.44 11.57 -6.96
N GLN A 713 8.60 11.76 -6.32
CA GLN A 713 9.91 11.80 -6.99
C GLN A 713 10.44 10.42 -7.41
N ARG A 714 9.80 9.33 -6.96
CA ARG A 714 10.18 7.97 -7.36
C ARG A 714 10.02 7.79 -8.87
N VAL A 715 11.13 7.58 -9.59
CA VAL A 715 11.12 7.48 -11.05
C VAL A 715 10.86 6.03 -11.48
N VAL A 716 9.68 5.78 -12.07
CA VAL A 716 9.33 4.49 -12.67
C VAL A 716 9.52 4.55 -14.18
N LEU A 717 10.40 3.69 -14.72
CA LEU A 717 10.76 3.64 -16.13
C LEU A 717 10.22 2.36 -16.79
N LYS A 718 9.41 2.52 -17.83
CA LYS A 718 9.06 1.43 -18.74
C LYS A 718 10.21 1.21 -19.71
N ARG A 719 10.73 -0.01 -19.70
CA ARG A 719 11.69 -0.50 -20.69
C ARG A 719 10.94 -1.07 -21.89
N ILE A 720 11.46 -0.86 -23.08
CA ILE A 720 11.14 -1.64 -24.28
C ILE A 720 12.46 -2.16 -24.85
N VAL A 721 12.45 -3.40 -25.30
CA VAL A 721 13.59 -4.03 -25.97
C VAL A 721 13.21 -4.30 -27.42
N LEU A 722 13.92 -3.66 -28.35
CA LEU A 722 13.79 -3.96 -29.78
C LEU A 722 14.79 -5.07 -30.12
N SER A 723 14.31 -6.12 -30.77
CA SER A 723 15.10 -7.28 -31.19
C SER A 723 15.58 -7.10 -32.64
N GLY A 724 16.72 -7.70 -32.96
CA GLY A 724 17.29 -7.69 -34.30
C GLY A 724 18.18 -8.90 -34.53
N HIS A 725 18.20 -9.40 -35.75
CA HIS A 725 18.93 -10.61 -36.11
C HIS A 725 20.24 -10.25 -36.85
N PRO A 726 21.41 -10.75 -36.40
CA PRO A 726 22.66 -10.58 -37.14
C PRO A 726 22.63 -11.44 -38.41
N PHE A 727 22.89 -10.85 -39.57
CA PHE A 727 22.87 -11.55 -40.86
C PHE A 727 24.29 -11.81 -41.38
N LYS A 728 25.09 -10.76 -41.58
CA LYS A 728 26.49 -10.88 -42.02
C LYS A 728 27.41 -10.57 -40.86
N ILE A 729 28.20 -11.55 -40.40
CA ILE A 729 29.08 -11.40 -39.24
C ILE A 729 30.54 -11.39 -39.70
N ASN A 730 31.23 -10.28 -39.44
CA ASN A 730 32.68 -10.17 -39.57
C ASN A 730 33.31 -10.23 -38.17
N ARG A 731 34.65 -10.16 -38.09
CA ARG A 731 35.38 -10.26 -36.81
C ARG A 731 34.89 -9.30 -35.71
N ARG A 732 34.67 -8.02 -36.01
CA ARG A 732 34.21 -7.00 -35.05
C ARG A 732 32.99 -6.19 -35.49
N SER A 733 32.51 -6.43 -36.70
CA SER A 733 31.33 -5.75 -37.24
C SER A 733 30.31 -6.78 -37.69
N ALA A 734 29.02 -6.52 -37.46
CA ALA A 734 27.94 -7.34 -37.98
C ALA A 734 26.87 -6.46 -38.63
N VAL A 735 26.26 -6.96 -39.72
CA VAL A 735 25.08 -6.34 -40.32
C VAL A 735 23.85 -6.95 -39.66
N VAL A 736 23.01 -6.12 -39.06
CA VAL A 736 21.78 -6.50 -38.35
C VAL A 736 20.56 -6.15 -39.21
N ARG A 737 19.57 -7.04 -39.23
CA ARG A 737 18.27 -6.86 -39.91
C ARG A 737 17.10 -7.06 -38.94
N TYR A 738 15.91 -6.63 -39.36
CA TYR A 738 14.64 -6.76 -38.63
C TYR A 738 14.53 -6.00 -37.31
N MET A 739 15.49 -5.13 -36.98
CA MET A 739 15.34 -4.21 -35.85
C MET A 739 14.55 -2.95 -36.26
N PHE A 740 14.83 -2.43 -37.46
CA PHE A 740 14.15 -1.28 -38.06
C PHE A 740 13.87 -1.57 -39.53
N PHE A 741 12.94 -0.81 -40.11
CA PHE A 741 12.57 -0.92 -41.51
C PHE A 741 12.92 0.35 -42.32
N ASN A 742 13.10 1.49 -41.65
CA ASN A 742 13.48 2.76 -42.29
C ASN A 742 14.93 3.14 -41.98
N ARG A 743 15.59 3.80 -42.95
CA ARG A 743 16.94 4.37 -42.79
C ARG A 743 16.99 5.45 -41.71
N ASP A 744 16.01 6.34 -41.68
CA ASP A 744 16.00 7.47 -40.75
C ASP A 744 15.85 7.02 -39.28
N ASP A 745 15.11 5.93 -39.05
CA ASP A 745 14.95 5.37 -37.71
C ASP A 745 16.32 4.93 -37.15
N ILE A 746 17.17 4.33 -37.98
CA ILE A 746 18.54 3.95 -37.58
C ILE A 746 19.38 5.18 -37.22
N LEU A 747 19.25 6.27 -37.98
CA LEU A 747 19.98 7.52 -37.71
C LEU A 747 19.51 8.16 -36.39
N TRP A 748 18.21 8.14 -36.12
CA TRP A 748 17.62 8.61 -34.86
C TRP A 748 18.13 7.83 -33.65
N PHE A 749 18.17 6.50 -33.74
CA PHE A 749 18.61 5.62 -32.66
C PHE A 749 20.12 5.34 -32.63
N LYS A 750 20.92 5.98 -33.50
CA LYS A 750 22.37 5.79 -33.58
C LYS A 750 23.12 5.98 -32.24
N PRO A 751 22.75 6.94 -31.37
CA PRO A 751 23.45 7.13 -30.09
C PRO A 751 23.20 6.01 -29.05
N VAL A 752 22.24 5.11 -29.29
CA VAL A 752 21.84 4.10 -28.32
C VAL A 752 22.80 2.91 -28.34
N GLU A 753 23.19 2.43 -27.15
CA GLU A 753 24.03 1.25 -27.00
C GLU A 753 23.24 -0.04 -27.27
N LEU A 754 23.82 -0.92 -28.07
CA LEU A 754 23.29 -2.25 -28.36
C LEU A 754 23.90 -3.27 -27.40
N ARG A 755 23.11 -4.25 -27.02
CA ARG A 755 23.56 -5.43 -26.26
C ARG A 755 23.09 -6.70 -26.94
N THR A 756 23.68 -7.84 -26.62
CA THR A 756 23.18 -9.13 -27.12
C THR A 756 22.74 -10.05 -25.99
N LYS A 757 21.96 -11.10 -26.29
CA LYS A 757 21.53 -12.10 -25.28
C LYS A 757 22.74 -12.78 -24.64
N TRP A 758 23.83 -12.93 -25.39
CA TRP A 758 25.10 -13.51 -24.91
C TRP A 758 26.05 -12.49 -24.25
N GLY A 759 25.56 -11.28 -23.94
CA GLY A 759 26.30 -10.30 -23.15
C GLY A 759 27.33 -9.47 -23.91
N ARG A 760 27.31 -9.47 -25.25
CA ARG A 760 28.14 -8.58 -26.06
C ARG A 760 27.58 -7.16 -26.05
N ARG A 761 28.45 -6.17 -26.25
CA ARG A 761 28.08 -4.75 -26.28
C ARG A 761 28.59 -4.10 -27.55
N GLY A 762 27.77 -3.22 -28.13
CA GLY A 762 28.07 -2.59 -29.39
C GLY A 762 27.30 -1.30 -29.62
N HIS A 763 27.51 -0.70 -30.78
CA HIS A 763 26.81 0.50 -31.23
C HIS A 763 26.63 0.47 -32.75
N ILE A 764 25.70 1.29 -33.24
CA ILE A 764 25.41 1.43 -34.65
C ILE A 764 26.49 2.31 -35.30
N LYS A 765 27.08 1.83 -36.40
CA LYS A 765 28.06 2.59 -37.18
C LYS A 765 27.38 3.41 -38.29
N GLU A 766 26.66 2.73 -39.16
CA GLU A 766 26.03 3.30 -40.36
C GLU A 766 24.76 2.51 -40.74
N ALA A 767 23.78 3.21 -41.31
CA ALA A 767 22.64 2.59 -41.95
C ALA A 767 23.02 2.14 -43.37
N LEU A 768 22.54 0.97 -43.78
CA LEU A 768 22.79 0.37 -45.08
C LEU A 768 21.46 0.24 -45.84
N GLY A 769 21.43 0.75 -47.08
CA GLY A 769 20.24 0.70 -47.93
C GLY A 769 19.05 1.49 -47.38
N THR A 770 17.87 1.17 -47.89
CA THR A 770 16.58 1.82 -47.55
C THR A 770 15.75 1.00 -46.56
N HIS A 771 15.85 -0.33 -46.60
CA HIS A 771 15.03 -1.29 -45.82
C HIS A 771 15.50 -1.54 -44.36
N GLY A 772 16.16 -0.57 -43.74
CA GLY A 772 16.49 -0.65 -42.32
C GLY A 772 17.59 -1.64 -41.94
N HIS A 773 18.49 -1.99 -42.87
CA HIS A 773 19.72 -2.71 -42.52
C HIS A 773 20.72 -1.76 -41.86
N MET A 774 21.47 -2.25 -40.88
CA MET A 774 22.47 -1.43 -40.20
C MET A 774 23.74 -2.21 -39.91
N LYS A 775 24.87 -1.53 -40.00
CA LYS A 775 26.17 -2.07 -39.62
C LYS A 775 26.47 -1.68 -38.19
N CYS A 776 26.69 -2.67 -37.35
CA CYS A 776 26.98 -2.50 -35.94
C CYS A 776 28.41 -2.96 -35.63
N VAL A 777 29.06 -2.29 -34.69
CA VAL A 777 30.39 -2.67 -34.18
C VAL A 777 30.22 -3.18 -32.76
N PHE A 778 30.84 -4.32 -32.45
CA PHE A 778 30.77 -4.95 -31.15
C PHE A 778 32.16 -5.14 -30.54
N ASP A 779 32.21 -5.36 -29.22
CA ASP A 779 33.42 -5.66 -28.48
C ASP A 779 34.13 -6.92 -28.97
N ASN A 780 33.36 -7.95 -29.32
CA ASN A 780 33.83 -9.25 -29.78
C ASN A 780 32.97 -9.78 -30.94
N GLN A 781 33.41 -10.87 -31.58
CA GLN A 781 32.68 -11.52 -32.66
C GLN A 781 31.35 -12.11 -32.16
N LEU A 782 30.26 -11.86 -32.90
CA LEU A 782 28.92 -12.40 -32.62
C LEU A 782 28.80 -13.84 -33.11
N ARG A 783 27.88 -14.60 -32.50
CA ARG A 783 27.43 -15.89 -33.03
C ARG A 783 26.23 -15.68 -33.96
N SER A 784 26.04 -16.58 -34.92
CA SER A 784 24.88 -16.52 -35.84
C SER A 784 23.54 -16.63 -35.10
N GLN A 785 23.49 -17.44 -34.03
CA GLN A 785 22.32 -17.63 -33.17
C GLN A 785 22.12 -16.49 -32.14
N ASP A 786 22.97 -15.45 -32.14
CA ASP A 786 22.82 -14.37 -31.18
C ASP A 786 21.70 -13.41 -31.61
N THR A 787 21.06 -12.75 -30.66
CA THR A 787 20.04 -11.72 -30.92
C THR A 787 20.56 -10.39 -30.41
N VAL A 788 20.57 -9.39 -31.28
CA VAL A 788 20.93 -8.02 -30.93
C VAL A 788 19.71 -7.33 -30.36
N LEU A 789 19.89 -6.64 -29.25
CA LEU A 789 18.84 -6.01 -28.46
C LEU A 789 19.19 -4.55 -28.22
N MET A 790 18.22 -3.67 -28.39
CA MET A 790 18.33 -2.26 -28.03
C MET A 790 17.34 -1.93 -26.91
N ASN A 791 17.82 -1.33 -25.82
CA ASN A 791 16.98 -0.94 -24.69
C ASN A 791 16.57 0.53 -24.81
N LEU A 792 15.28 0.78 -24.81
CA LEU A 792 14.68 2.10 -24.77
C LEU A 792 13.89 2.28 -23.47
N TYR A 793 13.95 3.47 -22.87
CA TYR A 793 13.29 3.78 -21.60
C TYR A 793 12.41 5.02 -21.71
N LYS A 794 11.23 4.96 -21.11
CA LYS A 794 10.39 6.13 -20.86
C LYS A 794 9.92 6.16 -19.43
N ARG A 795 9.74 7.35 -18.85
CA ARG A 795 9.08 7.49 -17.55
C ARG A 795 7.58 7.27 -17.70
N VAL A 796 6.99 6.56 -16.76
CA VAL A 796 5.55 6.29 -16.72
C VAL A 796 5.02 6.73 -15.36
N TYR A 797 3.88 7.40 -15.40
CA TYR A 797 3.17 7.91 -14.23
C TYR A 797 1.86 7.14 -14.04
N PRO A 798 1.40 6.97 -12.79
CA PRO A 798 0.10 6.36 -12.52
C PRO A 798 -1.03 7.14 -13.20
N ARG A 799 -2.18 6.48 -13.41
CA ARG A 799 -3.39 7.13 -13.91
C ARG A 799 -4.20 7.68 -12.73
N TRP A 800 -4.90 8.79 -12.94
CA TRP A 800 -5.80 9.36 -11.95
C TRP A 800 -7.13 8.60 -11.99
N THR A 801 -7.20 7.50 -11.26
CA THR A 801 -8.39 6.63 -11.16
C THR A 801 -8.79 6.38 -9.70
N TYR A 802 -8.45 7.34 -8.82
CA TYR A 802 -8.78 7.24 -7.41
C TYR A 802 -10.29 7.42 -7.22
N ASP A 803 -10.95 6.38 -6.72
CA ASP A 803 -12.35 6.42 -6.30
C ASP A 803 -12.46 5.95 -4.84
N PRO A 804 -12.93 6.82 -3.91
CA PRO A 804 -13.20 6.44 -2.52
C PRO A 804 -14.29 5.37 -2.38
N HIS A 805 -15.21 5.27 -3.35
CA HIS A 805 -16.31 4.32 -3.28
C HIS A 805 -15.84 2.91 -3.65
N VAL A 806 -16.11 1.96 -2.76
CA VAL A 806 -15.84 0.53 -2.99
C VAL A 806 -17.16 -0.22 -2.93
N PRO A 807 -17.53 -0.97 -3.99
CA PRO A 807 -18.69 -1.83 -3.99
C PRO A 807 -18.65 -2.85 -2.84
N LEU A 808 -19.83 -3.21 -2.35
CA LEU A 808 -19.95 -4.23 -1.31
C LEU A 808 -19.48 -5.58 -1.85
N ALA A 809 -18.67 -6.28 -1.06
CA ALA A 809 -18.25 -7.62 -1.39
C ALA A 809 -19.40 -8.60 -1.15
N LEU A 810 -19.68 -9.45 -2.14
CA LEU A 810 -20.47 -10.66 -1.88
C LEU A 810 -19.64 -11.67 -1.07
N PRO A 811 -20.29 -12.61 -0.35
CA PRO A 811 -19.60 -13.66 0.37
C PRO A 811 -18.66 -14.42 -0.55
N TRP A 812 -17.39 -14.53 -0.16
CA TRP A 812 -16.39 -15.17 -1.00
C TRP A 812 -16.61 -16.69 -1.00
N VAL A 813 -16.56 -17.28 -2.19
CA VAL A 813 -16.57 -18.73 -2.38
C VAL A 813 -15.34 -19.11 -3.20
N LYS A 814 -14.68 -20.19 -2.78
CA LYS A 814 -13.54 -20.74 -3.53
C LYS A 814 -14.02 -21.16 -4.91
N ARG A 815 -13.33 -20.72 -5.96
CA ARG A 815 -13.53 -21.30 -7.30
C ARG A 815 -13.13 -22.78 -7.22
N GLU A 816 -14.04 -23.67 -7.57
CA GLU A 816 -13.66 -25.03 -7.92
C GLU A 816 -12.89 -24.92 -9.24
N GLU A 817 -11.56 -24.88 -9.15
CA GLU A 817 -10.75 -25.14 -10.34
C GLU A 817 -11.10 -26.57 -10.78
N PRO A 818 -11.42 -26.82 -12.08
CA PRO A 818 -11.40 -28.19 -12.56
C PRO A 818 -10.01 -28.73 -12.22
N LYS A 819 -9.97 -29.89 -11.56
CA LYS A 819 -8.71 -30.57 -11.23
C LYS A 819 -7.85 -30.50 -12.49
N ALA A 820 -6.68 -29.86 -12.38
CA ALA A 820 -5.69 -29.86 -13.44
C ALA A 820 -5.59 -31.30 -13.94
N VAL A 821 -6.05 -31.53 -15.17
CA VAL A 821 -5.81 -32.78 -15.87
C VAL A 821 -4.30 -32.79 -15.98
N ASN A 822 -3.67 -33.59 -15.14
CA ASN A 822 -2.22 -33.76 -15.13
C ASN A 822 -1.76 -33.95 -16.56
N ASP A 823 -0.72 -33.20 -16.93
CA ASP A 823 0.10 -33.36 -18.12
C ASP A 823 -0.18 -34.68 -18.85
N ILE A 824 -1.09 -34.62 -19.83
CA ILE A 824 -1.12 -35.65 -20.86
C ILE A 824 0.14 -35.35 -21.66
N ASP A 825 1.15 -36.17 -21.43
CA ASP A 825 2.38 -36.23 -22.22
C ASP A 825 1.99 -36.14 -23.71
N MET A 826 2.28 -34.99 -24.33
CA MET A 826 2.35 -34.91 -25.79
C MET A 826 3.72 -35.48 -26.17
N GLU A 827 3.75 -36.78 -26.49
CA GLU A 827 4.76 -37.37 -27.38
C GLU A 827 4.54 -36.93 -28.82
#